data_AF-A0A2E5HLP0-F1
#
_entry.id   AF-A0A2E5HLP0-F1
#
_cell.length_a   1.000
_cell.length_b   1.000
_cell.length_c   1.000
_cell.angle_alpha   90.00
_cell.angle_beta   90.00
_cell.angle_gamma   90.00
#
_symmetry.space_group_name_H-M   'P 1'
#
loop_
_entity.id
_entity.type
_entity.pdbx_description
1 polymer ?
#
loop_
_entity_poly.entity_id
_entity_poly.type
_entity_poly.pdbx_seq_one_letter_code
_entity_poly.pdbx_strand_id
1 'polypeptide(L)'
;MKHMVRWLAAASVTTLALWIGPEVARADGSGVLGEVFNQEVEGGGVVVAAQGTAGRVDGVPRSEVTLSVSLPAGVQVERAFLYLNTIGTEGPFVRTLQFDGGDVELDRIGASGETCWGNNNRNRAFRGDVTDRIGLGGNFTVSGFPSSSDSRFDSQGVALVVIYRGSAQRENTWVVLHDGMIALPQAANFTTTLDGFTVPERRELAVLYTGVGDGQADDNELAFQGTTLATDAFSGDDGLLFDARLDNVRDLLTGGTTEATVAVSTDQDCVSWMFTALEFTYSDLIDNDNDTIHDPEDNCPEDRNTDQADLDGDGIGDACDDDLDGDNISNTDEQAAGTDPFDRDTDDDGVTDDEDGFTDGDNDGLINARDPDSDNDGVFDGTELGVTLADLDPDTDPNAGSFVPDADPATTTDPNDPDSDDGGLDDGAEDPNHDGRRGFEELNPNDGADDSADLITDSDNDGLTDAEEIAAGTDPEDADSDDDGVLDGDEHNWNHDTDGDRLINALDIDSDGDGLLDGTERGLTRNDIDDNQTDLSRNAFIADEDPTTTTWMLAADSDRGGIIDGREDFNHNGRRDPGELDPNNRPDDRLAEDQDGDRLPDLVETAIGTDPLDADSDDDGVLDGDEIDFSSDTDGDGEINALDRDSDNDGVLDGTEQGVTLASLTGATNINAGNFIPDADPSTTTSPVARDSDWGGVSEGAEDTNRNGRLETGETDPNDPRDDSRAPGDSDGDGLLDAEEVAIGTDPFDRDSDDDGITDGAEADYDIDTDLDGDINALDPDSDGDGILDGTEIGLTAPGIGTDRDAGNFVPDADPSTTTDPTLRDTDRGGVPDGVEDRNRNGRVDEGEGDPLDMSDDPNLDSDGDGLRDIQELGIGTDPLDADTDDDGVSDGDEPEPAGDADGDSLINARDPDSDNDGILDGTESGVVTPGEGTDLDAGNFMPDADPSTTTDPLDDDTDNGGLDDGDEDINFNGRIDAGELDPNDPEDDEFGVDRDGDGVPDTIDNCPDDPNGDQRDTDNDGDGDACDDDDDNDGLSDDAEADAGTSPTDPDSDDDGLLDGEEINTTNTDPNDPDSDDDGLTDAVEVNTSETDPNDPDSDDDGLLDGDEVNTWMTNPNNADTDSGGVDDGVEVNAGTNPNDPSDDSSASGFNVRGNGLGTCAQAAPGRRPGALGWLVVFGLVVVAARRRRS
;
A
#
# COMPACT_ATOMS: atom_id res chain seq x y z
N MET A 1 -82.70 1.42 -14.54
CA MET A 1 -82.19 2.20 -15.70
C MET A 1 -80.87 1.55 -16.11
N LYS A 2 -80.43 1.42 -17.38
CA LYS A 2 -81.02 1.53 -18.73
C LYS A 2 -80.11 0.71 -19.69
N HIS A 3 -80.70 0.01 -20.68
CA HIS A 3 -80.42 0.03 -22.14
C HIS A 3 -79.09 0.65 -22.69
N MET A 4 -78.45 0.23 -23.80
CA MET A 4 -78.72 -0.82 -24.85
C MET A 4 -77.62 -0.89 -25.97
N VAL A 5 -77.33 -2.10 -26.52
CA VAL A 5 -77.21 -2.48 -27.98
C VAL A 5 -76.33 -1.66 -28.96
N ARG A 6 -75.32 -2.24 -29.66
CA ARG A 6 -75.33 -2.91 -31.02
C ARG A 6 -73.90 -3.48 -31.35
N TRP A 7 -73.64 -4.67 -31.92
CA TRP A 7 -73.84 -5.20 -33.32
C TRP A 7 -73.12 -4.35 -34.42
N LEU A 8 -72.26 -4.83 -35.35
CA LEU A 8 -71.97 -6.15 -35.99
C LEU A 8 -70.49 -6.25 -36.51
N ALA A 9 -69.93 -7.35 -37.08
CA ALA A 9 -70.05 -8.83 -36.88
C ALA A 9 -69.33 -9.66 -38.00
N ALA A 10 -68.77 -10.84 -37.63
CA ALA A 10 -68.60 -12.09 -38.44
C ALA A 10 -67.59 -12.08 -39.64
N ALA A 11 -66.99 -13.21 -40.08
CA ALA A 11 -67.05 -14.64 -39.68
C ALA A 11 -65.69 -15.33 -40.04
N SER A 12 -65.10 -16.31 -39.33
CA SER A 12 -65.52 -17.65 -38.84
C SER A 12 -65.20 -18.84 -39.78
N VAL A 13 -64.78 -19.99 -39.19
CA VAL A 13 -64.63 -21.37 -39.74
C VAL A 13 -63.28 -21.69 -40.44
N THR A 14 -62.25 -22.22 -39.75
CA THR A 14 -61.87 -23.66 -39.56
C THR A 14 -61.94 -24.61 -40.78
N THR A 15 -60.89 -25.44 -41.00
CA THR A 15 -60.93 -26.94 -41.05
C THR A 15 -59.61 -27.58 -41.54
N LEU A 16 -59.17 -28.65 -40.85
CA LEU A 16 -58.19 -29.70 -41.20
C LEU A 16 -57.95 -30.04 -42.70
N ALA A 17 -56.67 -30.15 -43.06
CA ALA A 17 -56.06 -31.22 -43.90
C ALA A 17 -54.53 -31.15 -43.68
N LEU A 18 -53.77 -32.17 -43.28
CA LEU A 18 -53.70 -33.60 -43.65
C LEU A 18 -53.24 -33.85 -45.11
N TRP A 19 -51.92 -33.86 -45.28
CA TRP A 19 -51.08 -34.78 -46.08
C TRP A 19 -51.69 -35.46 -47.35
N ILE A 20 -51.03 -35.29 -48.50
CA ILE A 20 -50.43 -36.33 -49.38
C ILE A 20 -50.11 -35.72 -50.77
N GLY A 21 -48.87 -35.19 -50.91
CA GLY A 21 -48.06 -35.04 -52.15
C GLY A 21 -48.71 -34.62 -53.49
N PRO A 22 -48.08 -34.94 -54.64
CA PRO A 22 -46.71 -35.44 -54.81
C PRO A 22 -45.85 -34.56 -55.74
N GLU A 23 -44.56 -34.45 -55.46
CA GLU A 23 -43.61 -33.98 -56.47
C GLU A 23 -43.34 -35.06 -57.52
N VAL A 24 -43.38 -34.64 -58.78
CA VAL A 24 -42.76 -35.32 -59.93
C VAL A 24 -42.20 -34.24 -60.84
N ALA A 25 -41.31 -33.40 -60.29
CA ALA A 25 -40.38 -32.64 -61.10
C ALA A 25 -39.51 -33.62 -61.92
N ARG A 26 -39.14 -33.23 -63.13
CA ARG A 26 -38.30 -34.04 -64.03
C ARG A 26 -37.21 -33.13 -64.58
N ALA A 27 -35.99 -33.27 -64.05
CA ALA A 27 -34.82 -32.59 -64.57
C ALA A 27 -34.72 -32.75 -66.10
N ASP A 28 -34.77 -31.63 -66.82
CA ASP A 28 -34.80 -31.59 -68.29
C ASP A 28 -33.52 -31.01 -68.93
N GLY A 29 -32.55 -30.63 -68.11
CA GLY A 29 -31.26 -30.07 -68.54
C GLY A 29 -31.30 -28.57 -68.81
N SER A 30 -32.08 -27.83 -68.02
CA SER A 30 -32.31 -26.39 -68.14
C SER A 30 -31.16 -25.51 -67.59
N GLY A 31 -30.24 -26.07 -66.79
CA GLY A 31 -29.13 -25.31 -66.19
C GLY A 31 -29.54 -24.58 -64.91
N VAL A 32 -30.14 -25.31 -63.96
CA VAL A 32 -30.50 -24.85 -62.61
C VAL A 32 -30.26 -26.02 -61.66
N LEU A 33 -29.93 -25.75 -60.40
CA LEU A 33 -30.08 -26.74 -59.33
C LEU A 33 -31.58 -27.09 -59.18
N GLY A 34 -31.87 -28.30 -58.70
CA GLY A 34 -33.16 -28.97 -58.90
C GLY A 34 -34.12 -28.89 -57.71
N GLU A 35 -33.77 -29.54 -56.61
CA GLU A 35 -34.55 -29.54 -55.38
C GLU A 35 -33.85 -28.66 -54.33
N VAL A 36 -34.66 -27.95 -53.54
CA VAL A 36 -34.19 -27.06 -52.47
C VAL A 36 -34.69 -27.60 -51.14
N PHE A 37 -33.78 -27.80 -50.19
CA PHE A 37 -34.08 -27.85 -48.77
C PHE A 37 -33.66 -26.51 -48.19
N ASN A 38 -34.65 -25.66 -47.89
CA ASN A 38 -34.46 -24.43 -47.12
C ASN A 38 -35.25 -24.57 -45.81
N GLN A 39 -34.55 -24.69 -44.68
CA GLN A 39 -35.18 -24.79 -43.38
C GLN A 39 -34.27 -24.22 -42.28
N GLU A 40 -34.90 -23.51 -41.37
CA GLU A 40 -34.41 -23.11 -40.05
C GLU A 40 -34.24 -24.35 -39.16
N VAL A 41 -33.13 -24.40 -38.43
CA VAL A 41 -32.67 -25.52 -37.59
C VAL A 41 -31.95 -24.99 -36.34
N GLU A 42 -32.75 -24.57 -35.35
CA GLU A 42 -32.45 -24.47 -33.90
C GLU A 42 -31.22 -25.30 -33.44
N GLY A 43 -30.16 -24.63 -32.97
CA GLY A 43 -28.88 -25.21 -32.52
C GLY A 43 -28.19 -26.16 -33.52
N GLY A 44 -28.51 -26.04 -34.81
CA GLY A 44 -28.21 -27.05 -35.83
C GLY A 44 -27.14 -26.63 -36.84
N GLY A 45 -26.90 -27.51 -37.82
CA GLY A 45 -26.00 -27.18 -38.92
C GLY A 45 -25.80 -28.26 -39.98
N VAL A 46 -24.73 -28.10 -40.77
CA VAL A 46 -24.37 -28.93 -41.93
C VAL A 46 -23.00 -29.57 -41.75
N VAL A 47 -22.87 -30.85 -42.10
CA VAL A 47 -21.56 -31.51 -42.28
C VAL A 47 -21.52 -32.21 -43.64
N VAL A 48 -20.40 -32.06 -44.35
CA VAL A 48 -20.18 -32.65 -45.68
C VAL A 48 -18.92 -33.52 -45.68
N ALA A 49 -19.07 -34.78 -46.08
CA ALA A 49 -17.95 -35.71 -46.28
C ALA A 49 -17.90 -36.22 -47.72
N ALA A 50 -16.80 -35.95 -48.43
CA ALA A 50 -16.61 -36.29 -49.84
C ALA A 50 -15.44 -37.28 -50.06
N GLN A 51 -15.55 -38.16 -51.06
CA GLN A 51 -14.39 -38.95 -51.51
C GLN A 51 -14.50 -39.44 -52.98
N GLY A 52 -13.40 -39.27 -53.72
CA GLY A 52 -13.22 -39.84 -55.06
C GLY A 52 -13.11 -41.38 -55.08
N THR A 53 -13.82 -42.03 -56.01
CA THR A 53 -13.84 -43.49 -56.21
C THR A 53 -12.71 -44.03 -57.14
N ALA A 54 -11.72 -43.19 -57.46
CA ALA A 54 -10.52 -43.49 -58.26
C ALA A 54 -10.77 -43.99 -59.70
N GLY A 55 -11.14 -43.05 -60.58
CA GLY A 55 -11.20 -43.25 -62.03
C GLY A 55 -9.83 -43.32 -62.70
N ARG A 56 -9.11 -44.43 -62.48
CA ARG A 56 -8.02 -44.94 -63.34
C ARG A 56 -6.59 -44.37 -63.15
N VAL A 57 -6.23 -43.90 -61.96
CA VAL A 57 -4.84 -44.00 -61.48
C VAL A 57 -4.58 -45.44 -60.96
N ASP A 58 -3.37 -45.97 -61.14
CA ASP A 58 -2.86 -47.31 -60.76
C ASP A 58 -3.64 -48.59 -61.18
N GLY A 59 -4.87 -48.48 -61.66
CA GLY A 59 -5.59 -49.57 -62.33
C GLY A 59 -6.21 -50.63 -61.41
N VAL A 60 -6.35 -50.35 -60.12
CA VAL A 60 -7.16 -51.16 -59.18
C VAL A 60 -8.41 -50.35 -58.81
N PRO A 61 -9.63 -50.77 -59.21
CA PRO A 61 -10.84 -50.08 -58.76
C PRO A 61 -11.06 -50.26 -57.27
N ARG A 62 -11.36 -49.17 -56.56
CA ARG A 62 -11.93 -49.23 -55.21
C ARG A 62 -13.33 -49.85 -55.31
N SER A 63 -13.56 -50.97 -54.61
CA SER A 63 -14.90 -51.59 -54.52
C SER A 63 -15.79 -50.95 -53.46
N GLU A 64 -15.17 -50.14 -52.60
CA GLU A 64 -15.64 -49.67 -51.30
C GLU A 64 -14.88 -48.38 -50.96
N VAL A 65 -15.55 -47.45 -50.29
CA VAL A 65 -15.09 -46.11 -49.88
C VAL A 65 -15.63 -45.87 -48.48
N THR A 66 -14.89 -45.13 -47.65
CA THR A 66 -15.34 -44.73 -46.32
C THR A 66 -15.48 -43.22 -46.27
N LEU A 67 -16.64 -42.75 -45.78
CA LEU A 67 -16.94 -41.35 -45.51
C LEU A 67 -17.02 -41.17 -43.99
N SER A 68 -16.18 -40.30 -43.46
CA SER A 68 -16.13 -39.98 -42.03
C SER A 68 -16.93 -38.73 -41.77
N VAL A 69 -17.90 -38.80 -40.86
CA VAL A 69 -18.69 -37.64 -40.41
C VAL A 69 -18.63 -37.61 -38.89
N SER A 70 -18.09 -36.54 -38.31
CA SER A 70 -18.30 -36.24 -36.89
C SER A 70 -19.61 -35.46 -36.74
N LEU A 71 -20.29 -35.63 -35.62
CA LEU A 71 -21.45 -34.84 -35.21
C LEU A 71 -21.30 -34.55 -33.70
N PRO A 72 -21.76 -33.40 -33.18
CA PRO A 72 -21.76 -33.13 -31.74
C PRO A 72 -22.59 -34.14 -30.94
N ALA A 73 -22.43 -34.14 -29.61
CA ALA A 73 -23.24 -34.96 -28.72
C ALA A 73 -24.72 -34.53 -28.74
N GLY A 74 -25.64 -35.45 -28.44
CA GLY A 74 -27.08 -35.17 -28.30
C GLY A 74 -27.88 -34.88 -29.59
N VAL A 75 -27.22 -34.49 -30.68
CA VAL A 75 -27.88 -33.98 -31.91
C VAL A 75 -28.86 -34.94 -32.59
N GLN A 76 -29.85 -34.35 -33.26
CA GLN A 76 -30.85 -35.06 -34.06
C GLN A 76 -30.62 -34.81 -35.56
N VAL A 77 -30.43 -35.87 -36.35
CA VAL A 77 -30.26 -35.74 -37.81
C VAL A 77 -31.60 -35.42 -38.47
N GLU A 78 -31.74 -34.21 -39.01
CA GLU A 78 -32.91 -33.78 -39.77
C GLU A 78 -32.92 -34.44 -41.15
N ARG A 79 -31.85 -34.33 -41.94
CA ARG A 79 -31.75 -34.94 -43.28
C ARG A 79 -30.34 -35.45 -43.54
N ALA A 80 -30.22 -36.56 -44.26
CA ALA A 80 -28.93 -36.98 -44.81
C ALA A 80 -29.06 -37.51 -46.24
N PHE A 81 -28.21 -37.01 -47.13
CA PHE A 81 -28.25 -37.28 -48.56
C PHE A 81 -26.91 -37.82 -49.07
N LEU A 82 -26.96 -39.02 -49.66
CA LEU A 82 -25.82 -39.68 -50.29
C LEU A 82 -25.80 -39.37 -51.79
N TYR A 83 -24.86 -38.55 -52.23
CA TYR A 83 -24.70 -38.13 -53.62
C TYR A 83 -23.64 -38.96 -54.35
N LEU A 84 -23.88 -39.34 -55.62
CA LEU A 84 -22.94 -40.13 -56.44
C LEU A 84 -22.77 -39.53 -57.84
N ASN A 85 -21.52 -39.36 -58.31
CA ASN A 85 -21.21 -38.97 -59.69
C ASN A 85 -20.68 -40.14 -60.54
N THR A 86 -21.18 -40.28 -61.78
CA THR A 86 -20.76 -41.33 -62.73
C THR A 86 -20.69 -40.86 -64.18
N ILE A 87 -19.71 -41.36 -64.93
CA ILE A 87 -19.52 -41.13 -66.37
C ILE A 87 -19.92 -42.38 -67.16
N GLY A 88 -20.70 -42.27 -68.24
CA GLY A 88 -20.93 -43.45 -69.10
C GLY A 88 -22.05 -43.40 -70.15
N THR A 89 -22.31 -44.54 -70.78
CA THR A 89 -23.37 -44.76 -71.81
C THR A 89 -24.61 -45.43 -71.23
N GLU A 90 -25.77 -45.38 -71.90
CA GLU A 90 -27.04 -45.95 -71.40
C GLU A 90 -27.10 -47.51 -71.42
N GLY A 91 -26.33 -48.13 -70.52
CA GLY A 91 -26.51 -49.54 -70.13
C GLY A 91 -27.62 -49.74 -69.08
N PRO A 92 -27.81 -50.97 -68.57
CA PRO A 92 -28.71 -51.24 -67.45
C PRO A 92 -28.15 -50.59 -66.17
N PHE A 93 -28.70 -49.43 -65.82
CA PHE A 93 -28.22 -48.60 -64.73
C PHE A 93 -28.46 -49.22 -63.35
N VAL A 94 -27.49 -49.03 -62.44
CA VAL A 94 -27.53 -49.49 -61.05
C VAL A 94 -28.24 -48.42 -60.21
N ARG A 95 -29.51 -48.65 -59.90
CA ARG A 95 -30.32 -47.80 -59.01
C ARG A 95 -30.04 -48.02 -57.52
N THR A 96 -28.99 -48.74 -57.15
CA THR A 96 -28.81 -49.22 -55.78
C THR A 96 -27.33 -49.32 -55.41
N LEU A 97 -26.88 -48.55 -54.41
CA LEU A 97 -25.60 -48.75 -53.74
C LEU A 97 -25.81 -49.52 -52.43
N GLN A 98 -24.72 -49.92 -51.77
CA GLN A 98 -24.74 -50.33 -50.37
C GLN A 98 -24.13 -49.21 -49.51
N PHE A 99 -24.80 -48.88 -48.41
CA PHE A 99 -24.37 -47.95 -47.37
C PHE A 99 -24.47 -48.68 -46.03
N ASP A 100 -23.33 -48.89 -45.37
CA ASP A 100 -23.13 -49.82 -44.24
C ASP A 100 -23.78 -51.19 -44.46
N GLY A 101 -23.55 -51.75 -45.65
CA GLY A 101 -24.04 -53.06 -46.07
C GLY A 101 -25.56 -53.12 -46.33
N GLY A 102 -26.29 -52.02 -46.15
CA GLY A 102 -27.71 -51.89 -46.48
C GLY A 102 -27.93 -51.28 -47.86
N ASP A 103 -28.76 -51.90 -48.69
CA ASP A 103 -29.12 -51.39 -50.02
C ASP A 103 -29.82 -50.01 -49.93
N VAL A 104 -29.31 -48.97 -50.61
CA VAL A 104 -29.90 -47.62 -50.75
C VAL A 104 -30.37 -47.44 -52.20
N GLU A 105 -31.64 -47.11 -52.43
CA GLU A 105 -32.08 -46.74 -53.78
C GLU A 105 -31.66 -45.30 -54.12
N LEU A 106 -31.07 -45.11 -55.30
CA LEU A 106 -30.64 -43.82 -55.82
C LEU A 106 -31.60 -43.30 -56.90
N ASP A 107 -32.05 -42.06 -56.74
CA ASP A 107 -32.73 -41.30 -57.78
C ASP A 107 -31.81 -40.24 -58.41
N ARG A 108 -32.29 -39.63 -59.49
CA ARG A 108 -31.42 -39.07 -60.53
C ARG A 108 -31.59 -37.57 -60.73
N ILE A 109 -30.76 -36.80 -60.04
CA ILE A 109 -30.86 -35.34 -59.98
C ILE A 109 -30.39 -34.60 -61.25
N GLY A 110 -29.52 -35.16 -62.11
CA GLY A 110 -29.26 -34.52 -63.41
C GLY A 110 -28.28 -35.22 -64.37
N ALA A 111 -27.96 -34.59 -65.51
CA ALA A 111 -27.14 -35.16 -66.60
C ALA A 111 -26.31 -34.12 -67.36
N SER A 112 -25.08 -34.47 -67.76
CA SER A 112 -24.41 -33.77 -68.86
C SER A 112 -24.89 -34.26 -70.25
N GLY A 113 -24.76 -33.40 -71.26
CA GLY A 113 -25.02 -33.76 -72.66
C GLY A 113 -23.84 -34.46 -73.35
N GLU A 114 -22.64 -33.97 -73.04
CA GLU A 114 -21.32 -34.42 -73.52
C GLU A 114 -20.31 -34.42 -72.35
N THR A 115 -19.07 -34.82 -72.62
CA THR A 115 -17.94 -34.87 -71.67
C THR A 115 -16.66 -34.55 -72.44
N CYS A 116 -15.68 -33.85 -71.85
CA CYS A 116 -14.38 -33.54 -72.48
C CYS A 116 -13.69 -34.76 -73.14
N TRP A 117 -13.98 -35.97 -72.63
CA TRP A 117 -13.39 -37.26 -72.98
C TRP A 117 -13.91 -37.90 -74.32
N GLY A 118 -14.55 -37.12 -75.19
CA GLY A 118 -14.57 -37.37 -76.64
C GLY A 118 -15.33 -38.61 -77.16
N ASN A 119 -16.41 -39.03 -76.48
CA ASN A 119 -17.38 -40.02 -76.98
C ASN A 119 -18.81 -39.66 -76.49
N ASN A 120 -19.84 -40.41 -76.90
CA ASN A 120 -21.23 -40.25 -76.44
C ASN A 120 -21.46 -40.68 -74.97
N ASN A 121 -20.48 -40.43 -74.10
CA ASN A 121 -20.58 -40.59 -72.65
C ASN A 121 -21.33 -39.38 -72.06
N ARG A 122 -21.90 -39.57 -70.88
CA ARG A 122 -22.56 -38.52 -70.11
C ARG A 122 -22.21 -38.66 -68.64
N ASN A 123 -21.91 -37.55 -68.00
CA ASN A 123 -21.81 -37.46 -66.55
C ASN A 123 -23.25 -37.48 -65.97
N ARG A 124 -23.39 -38.02 -64.76
CA ARG A 124 -24.68 -38.25 -64.11
C ARG A 124 -24.49 -38.18 -62.59
N ALA A 125 -25.09 -37.18 -61.96
CA ALA A 125 -25.30 -37.14 -60.54
C ALA A 125 -26.58 -37.89 -60.13
N PHE A 126 -26.53 -38.46 -58.94
CA PHE A 126 -27.62 -39.17 -58.27
C PHE A 126 -27.63 -38.81 -56.79
N ARG A 127 -28.79 -38.96 -56.14
CA ARG A 127 -28.99 -38.78 -54.71
C ARG A 127 -29.76 -39.96 -54.14
N GLY A 128 -29.39 -40.43 -52.96
CA GLY A 128 -30.17 -41.35 -52.13
C GLY A 128 -30.44 -40.71 -50.79
N ASP A 129 -31.66 -40.86 -50.27
CA ASP A 129 -31.97 -40.52 -48.88
C ASP A 129 -31.40 -41.61 -47.97
N VAL A 130 -30.60 -41.19 -46.98
CA VAL A 130 -29.98 -42.05 -45.97
C VAL A 130 -30.26 -41.56 -44.54
N THR A 131 -31.20 -40.62 -44.36
CA THR A 131 -31.55 -40.00 -43.07
C THR A 131 -31.78 -41.04 -41.97
N ASP A 132 -32.64 -42.04 -42.21
CA ASP A 132 -32.94 -43.18 -41.32
C ASP A 132 -31.73 -44.09 -40.97
N ARG A 133 -30.50 -43.75 -41.38
CA ARG A 133 -29.28 -44.58 -41.24
C ARG A 133 -28.09 -43.85 -40.64
N ILE A 134 -28.15 -42.54 -40.46
CA ILE A 134 -27.10 -41.77 -39.78
C ILE A 134 -27.40 -41.82 -38.28
N GLY A 135 -26.39 -42.15 -37.48
CA GLY A 135 -26.44 -42.08 -36.02
C GLY A 135 -25.73 -40.83 -35.50
N LEU A 136 -25.17 -40.91 -34.29
CA LEU A 136 -24.32 -39.89 -33.66
C LEU A 136 -22.92 -39.84 -34.32
N GLY A 137 -22.87 -39.56 -35.63
CA GLY A 137 -21.64 -39.60 -36.44
C GLY A 137 -21.09 -41.02 -36.69
N GLY A 138 -19.91 -41.09 -37.32
CA GLY A 138 -19.16 -42.32 -37.55
C GLY A 138 -18.47 -42.44 -38.92
N ASN A 139 -17.90 -43.62 -39.16
CA ASN A 139 -17.21 -44.01 -40.40
C ASN A 139 -18.12 -44.86 -41.29
N PHE A 140 -18.88 -44.20 -42.17
CA PHE A 140 -19.88 -44.83 -43.04
C PHE A 140 -19.23 -45.47 -44.27
N THR A 141 -19.53 -46.73 -44.52
CA THR A 141 -18.92 -47.54 -45.59
C THR A 141 -19.85 -47.63 -46.80
N VAL A 142 -19.42 -47.05 -47.92
CA VAL A 142 -20.16 -47.04 -49.20
C VAL A 142 -19.54 -48.02 -50.18
N SER A 143 -20.34 -48.94 -50.73
CA SER A 143 -19.86 -49.92 -51.72
C SER A 143 -20.92 -50.33 -52.74
N GLY A 144 -20.54 -51.21 -53.66
CA GLY A 144 -21.39 -51.61 -54.80
C GLY A 144 -21.28 -50.70 -56.03
N PHE A 145 -20.28 -49.83 -56.08
CA PHE A 145 -20.01 -48.95 -57.24
C PHE A 145 -19.92 -49.73 -58.57
N PRO A 146 -20.40 -49.15 -59.70
CA PRO A 146 -20.28 -49.78 -61.01
C PRO A 146 -18.80 -50.02 -61.39
N SER A 147 -18.45 -51.26 -61.67
CA SER A 147 -17.04 -51.66 -61.87
C SER A 147 -16.45 -51.15 -63.19
N SER A 148 -15.28 -50.52 -63.14
CA SER A 148 -14.49 -50.05 -64.30
C SER A 148 -14.00 -51.16 -65.27
N SER A 149 -14.38 -52.41 -65.02
CA SER A 149 -14.15 -53.54 -65.94
C SER A 149 -15.21 -53.66 -67.05
N ASP A 150 -16.36 -53.01 -66.89
CA ASP A 150 -17.36 -52.85 -67.96
C ASP A 150 -17.15 -51.47 -68.60
N SER A 151 -16.53 -51.43 -69.78
CA SER A 151 -15.99 -50.22 -70.44
C SER A 151 -17.08 -49.28 -71.01
N ARG A 152 -18.01 -48.89 -70.14
CA ARG A 152 -19.26 -48.18 -70.42
C ARG A 152 -19.73 -47.31 -69.24
N PHE A 153 -19.18 -47.51 -68.04
CA PHE A 153 -19.45 -46.74 -66.82
C PHE A 153 -18.20 -46.68 -65.93
N ASP A 154 -17.89 -45.50 -65.39
CA ASP A 154 -16.89 -45.28 -64.35
C ASP A 154 -17.45 -44.28 -63.31
N SER A 155 -17.32 -44.54 -62.00
CA SER A 155 -17.71 -43.58 -60.94
C SER A 155 -16.58 -42.59 -60.71
N GLN A 156 -16.90 -41.33 -60.39
CA GLN A 156 -15.88 -40.31 -60.08
C GLN A 156 -15.70 -40.15 -58.57
N GLY A 157 -16.81 -40.01 -57.83
CA GLY A 157 -16.83 -40.03 -56.38
C GLY A 157 -18.23 -40.00 -55.79
N VAL A 158 -18.26 -39.91 -54.47
CA VAL A 158 -19.45 -39.94 -53.61
C VAL A 158 -19.32 -38.87 -52.53
N ALA A 159 -20.44 -38.25 -52.14
CA ALA A 159 -20.53 -37.37 -50.98
C ALA A 159 -21.67 -37.79 -50.05
N LEU A 160 -21.54 -37.48 -48.77
CA LEU A 160 -22.59 -37.52 -47.78
C LEU A 160 -22.74 -36.11 -47.22
N VAL A 161 -23.92 -35.53 -47.39
CA VAL A 161 -24.32 -34.27 -46.73
C VAL A 161 -25.27 -34.64 -45.60
N VAL A 162 -25.01 -34.16 -44.39
CA VAL A 162 -25.83 -34.35 -43.20
C VAL A 162 -26.26 -32.97 -42.69
N ILE A 163 -27.55 -32.81 -42.43
CA ILE A 163 -28.14 -31.63 -41.79
C ILE A 163 -28.72 -32.11 -40.46
N TYR A 164 -28.34 -31.46 -39.37
CA TYR A 164 -28.66 -31.87 -38.00
C TYR A 164 -29.15 -30.69 -37.15
N ARG A 165 -29.89 -30.98 -36.08
CA ARG A 165 -30.39 -30.06 -35.04
C ARG A 165 -29.66 -30.34 -33.73
N GLY A 166 -29.37 -29.31 -32.96
CA GLY A 166 -28.81 -29.41 -31.61
C GLY A 166 -29.74 -30.08 -30.61
N SER A 167 -29.28 -30.13 -29.36
CA SER A 167 -30.09 -30.51 -28.19
C SER A 167 -29.97 -29.54 -27.01
N ALA A 168 -29.21 -28.46 -27.19
CA ALA A 168 -29.02 -27.34 -26.26
C ALA A 168 -28.62 -26.08 -27.08
N GLN A 169 -28.71 -24.92 -26.43
CA GLN A 169 -28.42 -23.55 -26.88
C GLN A 169 -29.43 -22.80 -27.79
N ARG A 170 -29.43 -21.46 -27.61
CA ARG A 170 -30.44 -20.48 -28.04
C ARG A 170 -30.37 -20.05 -29.53
N GLU A 171 -29.36 -20.48 -30.29
CA GLU A 171 -29.12 -20.05 -31.69
C GLU A 171 -30.07 -20.66 -32.74
N ASN A 172 -30.40 -19.90 -33.80
CA ASN A 172 -31.12 -20.37 -34.98
C ASN A 172 -30.21 -20.45 -36.23
N THR A 173 -29.99 -21.66 -36.75
CA THR A 173 -29.23 -21.85 -38.00
C THR A 173 -30.15 -21.97 -39.20
N TRP A 174 -30.03 -21.09 -40.21
CA TRP A 174 -30.75 -21.26 -41.48
C TRP A 174 -29.90 -22.02 -42.51
N VAL A 175 -30.38 -23.21 -42.91
CA VAL A 175 -29.72 -24.05 -43.91
C VAL A 175 -30.48 -24.02 -45.25
N VAL A 176 -29.75 -23.71 -46.33
CA VAL A 176 -30.26 -23.59 -47.72
C VAL A 176 -29.42 -24.48 -48.66
N LEU A 177 -29.81 -25.75 -48.76
CA LEU A 177 -29.22 -26.74 -49.66
C LEU A 177 -29.98 -26.79 -51.00
N HIS A 178 -29.33 -26.35 -52.07
CA HIS A 178 -29.77 -26.55 -53.47
C HIS A 178 -29.00 -27.74 -54.07
N ASP A 179 -29.70 -28.81 -54.48
CA ASP A 179 -29.06 -29.97 -55.15
C ASP A 179 -29.55 -30.21 -56.58
N GLY A 180 -28.63 -30.63 -57.45
CA GLY A 180 -28.90 -30.80 -58.87
C GLY A 180 -27.60 -30.85 -59.68
N MET A 181 -27.65 -31.46 -60.87
CA MET A 181 -26.44 -31.57 -61.68
C MET A 181 -26.32 -30.43 -62.70
N ILE A 182 -25.34 -29.56 -62.49
CA ILE A 182 -24.83 -28.65 -63.52
C ILE A 182 -23.51 -29.23 -64.05
N ALA A 183 -23.39 -29.33 -65.36
CA ALA A 183 -22.19 -29.85 -66.01
C ALA A 183 -21.75 -28.85 -67.07
N LEU A 184 -20.58 -28.26 -66.86
CA LEU A 184 -20.05 -27.19 -67.71
C LEU A 184 -19.13 -27.78 -68.78
N PRO A 185 -19.21 -27.30 -70.03
CA PRO A 185 -18.17 -27.55 -71.02
C PRO A 185 -16.97 -26.62 -70.78
N GLN A 186 -15.82 -26.96 -71.35
CA GLN A 186 -14.62 -26.11 -71.39
C GLN A 186 -14.95 -24.67 -71.81
N ALA A 187 -14.31 -23.68 -71.18
CA ALA A 187 -14.52 -22.25 -71.40
C ALA A 187 -15.97 -21.79 -71.14
N ALA A 188 -16.52 -22.11 -69.97
CA ALA A 188 -17.89 -21.75 -69.60
C ALA A 188 -18.04 -21.20 -68.17
N ASN A 189 -18.69 -20.06 -68.09
CA ASN A 189 -19.15 -19.44 -66.86
C ASN A 189 -20.61 -19.80 -66.59
N PHE A 190 -20.95 -20.02 -65.32
CA PHE A 190 -22.30 -20.28 -64.86
C PHE A 190 -22.55 -19.59 -63.52
N THR A 191 -23.79 -19.15 -63.29
CA THR A 191 -24.21 -18.52 -62.04
C THR A 191 -25.59 -19.07 -61.68
N THR A 192 -25.76 -19.50 -60.43
CA THR A 192 -27.06 -19.79 -59.82
C THR A 192 -27.36 -18.75 -58.75
N THR A 193 -28.65 -18.56 -58.48
CA THR A 193 -29.12 -17.91 -57.26
C THR A 193 -29.44 -19.02 -56.25
N LEU A 194 -29.09 -18.80 -54.98
CA LEU A 194 -29.69 -19.42 -53.81
C LEU A 194 -30.80 -18.47 -53.36
N ASP A 195 -32.02 -18.98 -53.15
CA ASP A 195 -33.19 -18.17 -52.81
C ASP A 195 -34.03 -18.85 -51.72
N GLY A 196 -35.05 -18.14 -51.21
CA GLY A 196 -35.93 -18.67 -50.18
C GLY A 196 -35.40 -18.58 -48.75
N PHE A 197 -34.46 -17.66 -48.50
CA PHE A 197 -34.01 -17.26 -47.16
C PHE A 197 -34.12 -15.73 -46.98
N THR A 198 -33.73 -15.23 -45.81
CA THR A 198 -33.57 -13.81 -45.50
C THR A 198 -32.50 -13.71 -44.42
N VAL A 199 -31.39 -13.03 -44.69
CA VAL A 199 -30.31 -12.82 -43.71
C VAL A 199 -30.73 -11.73 -42.72
N PRO A 200 -30.63 -11.95 -41.40
CA PRO A 200 -30.85 -10.91 -40.39
C PRO A 200 -29.76 -9.83 -40.41
N GLU A 201 -29.98 -8.71 -39.69
CA GLU A 201 -29.03 -7.59 -39.62
C GLU A 201 -27.71 -8.03 -38.96
N ARG A 202 -27.76 -8.45 -37.68
CA ARG A 202 -26.71 -9.22 -37.00
C ARG A 202 -26.71 -10.69 -37.45
N ARG A 203 -25.56 -11.37 -37.39
CA ARG A 203 -25.33 -12.81 -37.68
C ARG A 203 -23.92 -13.21 -37.24
N GLU A 204 -23.74 -14.32 -36.54
CA GLU A 204 -22.41 -14.72 -36.04
C GLU A 204 -21.59 -15.46 -37.13
N LEU A 205 -22.23 -16.25 -37.98
CA LEU A 205 -21.55 -17.07 -38.99
C LEU A 205 -22.31 -17.14 -40.32
N ALA A 206 -21.60 -17.22 -41.45
CA ALA A 206 -22.19 -17.69 -42.72
C ALA A 206 -21.17 -18.47 -43.58
N VAL A 207 -21.54 -19.68 -44.02
CA VAL A 207 -20.63 -20.65 -44.64
C VAL A 207 -21.24 -21.29 -45.89
N LEU A 208 -20.42 -21.43 -46.94
CA LEU A 208 -20.79 -21.99 -48.23
C LEU A 208 -20.10 -23.34 -48.46
N TYR A 209 -20.89 -24.40 -48.68
CA TYR A 209 -20.41 -25.74 -49.06
C TYR A 209 -20.69 -25.99 -50.55
N THR A 210 -19.67 -26.35 -51.32
CA THR A 210 -19.79 -26.58 -52.78
C THR A 210 -19.26 -27.95 -53.19
N GLY A 211 -20.15 -28.84 -53.66
CA GLY A 211 -19.83 -30.24 -54.02
C GLY A 211 -19.63 -30.46 -55.51
N VAL A 212 -18.44 -30.92 -55.93
CA VAL A 212 -17.99 -30.96 -57.33
C VAL A 212 -17.32 -32.29 -57.70
N GLY A 213 -17.65 -32.82 -58.88
CA GLY A 213 -16.85 -33.86 -59.56
C GLY A 213 -16.13 -33.31 -60.78
N ASP A 214 -14.90 -33.76 -61.03
CA ASP A 214 -14.03 -33.21 -62.08
C ASP A 214 -13.22 -34.30 -62.84
N GLY A 215 -12.58 -33.94 -63.97
CA GLY A 215 -11.64 -34.79 -64.68
C GLY A 215 -10.56 -34.08 -65.52
N GLN A 216 -9.75 -33.22 -64.89
CA GLN A 216 -8.31 -32.88 -65.11
C GLN A 216 -7.98 -31.39 -65.39
N ALA A 217 -7.67 -30.68 -64.30
CA ALA A 217 -7.54 -29.22 -64.15
C ALA A 217 -6.53 -28.45 -65.04
N ASP A 218 -6.83 -27.16 -65.21
CA ASP A 218 -6.05 -25.97 -64.83
C ASP A 218 -7.10 -24.82 -64.54
N ASP A 219 -6.71 -23.67 -63.97
CA ASP A 219 -7.40 -22.34 -63.98
C ASP A 219 -8.95 -22.27 -63.76
N ASN A 220 -9.53 -22.98 -62.77
CA ASN A 220 -10.97 -22.86 -62.40
C ASN A 220 -11.23 -21.78 -61.33
N GLU A 221 -12.31 -20.99 -61.44
CA GLU A 221 -12.66 -19.91 -60.49
C GLU A 221 -14.05 -20.13 -59.84
N LEU A 222 -14.16 -19.95 -58.51
CA LEU A 222 -15.40 -19.93 -57.73
C LEU A 222 -15.62 -18.54 -57.11
N ALA A 223 -16.84 -18.02 -57.18
CA ALA A 223 -17.20 -16.68 -56.70
C ALA A 223 -18.59 -16.63 -56.04
N PHE A 224 -18.75 -15.78 -55.03
CA PHE A 224 -19.99 -15.55 -54.28
C PHE A 224 -20.30 -14.05 -54.23
N GLN A 225 -21.55 -13.68 -54.54
CA GLN A 225 -22.02 -12.30 -54.74
C GLN A 225 -21.20 -11.44 -55.74
N GLY A 226 -20.36 -12.08 -56.55
CA GLY A 226 -19.45 -11.44 -57.50
C GLY A 226 -18.01 -11.27 -57.00
N THR A 227 -17.74 -11.56 -55.72
CA THR A 227 -16.39 -11.66 -55.16
C THR A 227 -15.82 -13.05 -55.43
N THR A 228 -14.61 -13.11 -55.98
CA THR A 228 -13.88 -14.38 -56.19
C THR A 228 -13.48 -14.96 -54.83
N LEU A 229 -14.03 -16.13 -54.48
CA LEU A 229 -13.64 -16.88 -53.28
C LEU A 229 -12.35 -17.68 -53.52
N ALA A 230 -12.18 -18.18 -54.75
CA ALA A 230 -11.05 -19.04 -55.09
C ALA A 230 -10.70 -19.01 -56.58
N THR A 231 -9.40 -18.88 -56.86
CA THR A 231 -8.77 -19.34 -58.11
C THR A 231 -8.19 -20.74 -57.88
N ASP A 232 -8.13 -21.55 -58.95
CA ASP A 232 -7.86 -23.00 -58.88
C ASP A 232 -8.78 -23.75 -57.92
N ALA A 233 -10.05 -23.31 -57.83
CA ALA A 233 -11.02 -23.70 -56.80
C ALA A 233 -11.27 -25.21 -56.64
N PHE A 234 -10.93 -26.00 -57.66
CA PHE A 234 -11.09 -27.46 -57.71
C PHE A 234 -9.83 -28.10 -58.35
N SER A 235 -8.78 -28.31 -57.55
CA SER A 235 -7.48 -28.82 -58.02
C SER A 235 -7.44 -30.35 -58.15
N GLY A 236 -7.46 -30.87 -59.38
CA GLY A 236 -7.53 -32.32 -59.65
C GLY A 236 -6.25 -33.16 -59.46
N ASP A 237 -5.17 -32.59 -58.88
CA ASP A 237 -3.84 -33.22 -58.85
C ASP A 237 -3.68 -34.31 -57.75
N ASP A 238 -4.56 -34.31 -56.74
CA ASP A 238 -4.57 -35.26 -55.61
C ASP A 238 -5.00 -36.69 -56.00
N GLY A 239 -5.42 -36.90 -57.26
CA GLY A 239 -5.85 -38.21 -57.77
C GLY A 239 -7.26 -38.64 -57.33
N LEU A 240 -8.00 -37.75 -56.67
CA LEU A 240 -9.44 -37.85 -56.43
C LEU A 240 -10.19 -37.07 -57.52
N LEU A 241 -11.30 -37.62 -58.04
CA LEU A 241 -12.09 -37.03 -59.14
C LEU A 241 -13.40 -36.39 -58.63
N PHE A 242 -13.44 -36.10 -57.34
CA PHE A 242 -14.60 -35.56 -56.64
C PHE A 242 -14.16 -35.03 -55.29
N ASP A 243 -14.63 -33.84 -54.95
CA ASP A 243 -14.32 -33.13 -53.71
C ASP A 243 -15.49 -32.23 -53.25
N ALA A 244 -15.40 -31.68 -52.05
CA ALA A 244 -16.33 -30.67 -51.54
C ALA A 244 -15.57 -29.56 -50.82
N ARG A 245 -15.80 -28.32 -51.26
CA ARG A 245 -15.14 -27.11 -50.74
C ARG A 245 -15.99 -26.43 -49.68
N LEU A 246 -15.32 -25.82 -48.70
CA LEU A 246 -15.85 -24.93 -47.66
C LEU A 246 -15.31 -23.51 -47.88
N ASP A 247 -16.14 -22.49 -47.78
CA ASP A 247 -15.75 -21.07 -47.83
C ASP A 247 -16.58 -20.26 -46.82
N ASN A 248 -15.96 -19.42 -45.99
CA ASN A 248 -16.67 -18.42 -45.17
C ASN A 248 -17.15 -17.27 -46.07
N VAL A 249 -18.38 -16.81 -45.86
CA VAL A 249 -19.05 -15.76 -46.64
C VAL A 249 -19.80 -14.72 -45.77
N ARG A 250 -19.54 -14.66 -44.45
CA ARG A 250 -20.20 -13.73 -43.48
C ARG A 250 -20.28 -12.30 -43.99
N ASP A 251 -19.18 -11.78 -44.51
CA ASP A 251 -19.01 -10.35 -44.88
C ASP A 251 -19.44 -10.05 -46.33
N LEU A 252 -19.75 -11.10 -47.09
CA LEU A 252 -20.28 -11.00 -48.46
C LEU A 252 -21.82 -11.00 -48.48
N LEU A 253 -22.45 -11.11 -47.31
CA LEU A 253 -23.89 -10.94 -47.08
C LEU A 253 -24.13 -9.63 -46.31
N THR A 254 -25.34 -9.09 -46.40
CA THR A 254 -25.79 -7.96 -45.59
C THR A 254 -27.15 -8.25 -44.99
N GLY A 255 -27.54 -7.49 -43.97
CA GLY A 255 -28.91 -7.47 -43.46
C GLY A 255 -29.96 -7.36 -44.56
N GLY A 256 -31.05 -8.10 -44.39
CA GLY A 256 -32.16 -8.19 -45.34
C GLY A 256 -31.86 -8.93 -46.66
N THR A 257 -30.71 -9.60 -46.82
CA THR A 257 -30.39 -10.32 -48.07
C THR A 257 -31.30 -11.53 -48.27
N THR A 258 -32.17 -11.52 -49.30
CA THR A 258 -33.12 -12.63 -49.57
C THR A 258 -32.70 -13.59 -50.70
N GLU A 259 -31.66 -13.23 -51.45
CA GLU A 259 -31.13 -13.97 -52.59
C GLU A 259 -29.59 -13.78 -52.65
N ALA A 260 -28.83 -14.86 -52.79
CA ALA A 260 -27.38 -14.80 -53.00
C ALA A 260 -26.96 -15.49 -54.29
N THR A 261 -25.99 -14.94 -54.99
CA THR A 261 -25.48 -15.48 -56.27
C THR A 261 -24.18 -16.24 -56.07
N VAL A 262 -24.13 -17.46 -56.61
CA VAL A 262 -22.92 -18.30 -56.61
C VAL A 262 -22.55 -18.61 -58.04
N ALA A 263 -21.31 -18.30 -58.42
CA ALA A 263 -20.81 -18.40 -59.78
C ALA A 263 -19.55 -19.27 -59.85
N VAL A 264 -19.41 -20.01 -60.96
CA VAL A 264 -18.19 -20.74 -61.28
C VAL A 264 -17.79 -20.46 -62.73
N SER A 265 -16.50 -20.38 -62.99
CA SER A 265 -15.90 -20.20 -64.31
C SER A 265 -14.88 -21.31 -64.58
N THR A 266 -15.01 -21.99 -65.72
CA THR A 266 -13.98 -22.93 -66.21
C THR A 266 -13.31 -22.37 -67.45
N ASP A 267 -11.99 -22.52 -67.59
CA ASP A 267 -11.25 -22.04 -68.75
C ASP A 267 -11.09 -23.13 -69.83
N GLN A 268 -10.75 -24.36 -69.41
CA GLN A 268 -10.34 -25.48 -70.25
C GLN A 268 -10.86 -26.84 -69.74
N ASP A 269 -11.52 -26.93 -68.57
CA ASP A 269 -12.02 -28.20 -68.00
C ASP A 269 -13.57 -28.34 -67.95
N CYS A 270 -14.04 -29.53 -67.59
CA CYS A 270 -15.43 -30.01 -67.61
C CYS A 270 -16.01 -30.27 -66.21
N VAL A 271 -16.06 -29.23 -65.37
CA VAL A 271 -16.62 -29.27 -64.00
C VAL A 271 -18.06 -29.80 -63.96
N SER A 272 -18.34 -30.67 -62.97
CA SER A 272 -19.65 -31.26 -62.69
C SER A 272 -20.11 -30.97 -61.25
N TRP A 273 -20.65 -29.78 -61.05
CA TRP A 273 -21.31 -29.33 -59.81
C TRP A 273 -22.55 -30.18 -59.49
N MET A 274 -22.74 -30.57 -58.23
CA MET A 274 -23.83 -31.45 -57.79
C MET A 274 -24.71 -30.92 -56.65
N PHE A 275 -24.19 -30.07 -55.78
CA PHE A 275 -24.95 -29.34 -54.77
C PHE A 275 -24.21 -28.09 -54.32
N THR A 276 -24.97 -27.17 -53.73
CA THR A 276 -24.47 -26.03 -52.95
C THR A 276 -25.31 -25.94 -51.68
N ALA A 277 -24.70 -25.82 -50.52
CA ALA A 277 -25.39 -25.42 -49.29
C ALA A 277 -24.86 -24.05 -48.84
N LEU A 278 -25.77 -23.16 -48.46
CA LEU A 278 -25.46 -21.99 -47.64
C LEU A 278 -26.03 -22.24 -46.24
N GLU A 279 -25.23 -21.92 -45.24
CA GLU A 279 -25.54 -22.03 -43.82
C GLU A 279 -25.25 -20.67 -43.18
N PHE A 280 -26.10 -20.19 -42.28
CA PHE A 280 -25.80 -19.04 -41.43
C PHE A 280 -26.51 -19.14 -40.08
N THR A 281 -25.84 -18.72 -39.01
CA THR A 281 -26.38 -18.66 -37.65
C THR A 281 -26.88 -17.25 -37.35
N TYR A 282 -27.85 -17.17 -36.45
CA TYR A 282 -28.29 -15.94 -35.80
C TYR A 282 -29.01 -16.28 -34.49
N SER A 283 -28.81 -15.50 -33.44
CA SER A 283 -29.79 -15.35 -32.36
C SER A 283 -31.09 -14.76 -32.92
N ASP A 284 -32.25 -15.36 -32.59
CA ASP A 284 -33.53 -14.64 -32.71
C ASP A 284 -33.59 -13.65 -31.54
N LEU A 285 -33.93 -12.39 -31.82
CA LEU A 285 -33.96 -11.31 -30.83
C LEU A 285 -34.71 -11.75 -29.57
N ILE A 286 -34.00 -11.71 -28.46
CA ILE A 286 -34.54 -11.90 -27.12
C ILE A 286 -34.95 -10.50 -26.59
N ASP A 287 -35.78 -10.53 -25.57
CA ASP A 287 -36.56 -9.45 -24.96
C ASP A 287 -36.94 -10.09 -23.61
N ASN A 288 -35.92 -10.37 -22.78
CA ASN A 288 -35.97 -11.30 -21.65
C ASN A 288 -36.88 -10.76 -20.53
N ASP A 289 -36.72 -9.48 -20.19
CA ASP A 289 -37.39 -8.75 -19.12
C ASP A 289 -38.82 -8.24 -19.51
N ASN A 290 -39.00 -7.91 -20.80
CA ASN A 290 -40.15 -7.23 -21.42
C ASN A 290 -40.22 -5.69 -21.24
N ASP A 291 -39.10 -4.99 -21.42
CA ASP A 291 -39.03 -3.53 -21.53
C ASP A 291 -39.67 -3.02 -22.88
N THR A 292 -39.24 -3.58 -24.03
CA THR A 292 -39.48 -3.31 -25.47
C THR A 292 -38.28 -2.87 -26.36
N ILE A 293 -37.09 -2.77 -25.80
CA ILE A 293 -35.76 -2.98 -26.39
C ILE A 293 -35.49 -4.52 -26.47
N HIS A 294 -34.26 -4.97 -26.74
CA HIS A 294 -33.90 -6.36 -27.09
C HIS A 294 -32.45 -6.66 -26.71
N ASP A 295 -32.15 -7.76 -26.00
CA ASP A 295 -30.86 -8.08 -25.33
C ASP A 295 -29.55 -7.62 -26.07
N PRO A 296 -29.37 -7.74 -27.40
CA PRO A 296 -28.13 -7.29 -28.08
C PRO A 296 -28.05 -5.78 -28.40
N GLU A 297 -29.11 -5.06 -28.09
CA GLU A 297 -29.36 -3.63 -28.27
C GLU A 297 -29.90 -3.01 -26.95
N ASP A 298 -29.81 -3.77 -25.85
CA ASP A 298 -30.29 -3.47 -24.50
C ASP A 298 -29.07 -3.37 -23.59
N ASN A 299 -28.98 -2.31 -22.80
CA ASN A 299 -27.95 -2.21 -21.77
C ASN A 299 -28.34 -2.87 -20.43
N CYS A 300 -29.65 -3.14 -20.20
CA CYS A 300 -30.09 -4.02 -19.11
C CYS A 300 -30.85 -5.26 -19.59
N PRO A 301 -30.17 -6.28 -20.16
CA PRO A 301 -30.83 -7.43 -20.81
C PRO A 301 -31.83 -8.24 -19.96
N GLU A 302 -31.77 -8.18 -18.62
CA GLU A 302 -32.72 -8.84 -17.73
C GLU A 302 -33.57 -7.86 -16.89
N ASP A 303 -33.32 -6.54 -16.93
CA ASP A 303 -33.99 -5.53 -16.09
C ASP A 303 -34.44 -4.24 -16.80
N ARG A 304 -35.51 -3.62 -16.28
CA ARG A 304 -36.55 -3.04 -17.17
C ARG A 304 -36.43 -1.53 -17.49
N ASN A 305 -35.38 -1.11 -18.21
CA ASN A 305 -35.08 0.30 -18.52
C ASN A 305 -35.51 0.80 -19.94
N THR A 306 -36.80 1.12 -20.12
CA THR A 306 -37.41 1.54 -21.43
C THR A 306 -36.90 2.83 -22.06
N ASP A 307 -35.93 3.44 -21.39
CA ASP A 307 -35.38 4.76 -21.60
C ASP A 307 -33.98 4.62 -22.23
N GLN A 308 -33.25 3.54 -21.89
CA GLN A 308 -31.83 3.30 -22.19
C GLN A 308 -31.03 4.55 -21.82
N ALA A 309 -31.04 4.80 -20.51
CA ALA A 309 -30.06 5.62 -19.84
C ALA A 309 -28.94 4.66 -19.33
N ASP A 310 -27.80 5.25 -19.02
CA ASP A 310 -26.47 5.13 -19.64
C ASP A 310 -25.84 6.51 -19.32
N LEU A 311 -25.35 6.68 -18.09
CA LEU A 311 -25.06 8.00 -17.48
C LEU A 311 -23.57 8.34 -17.64
N ASP A 312 -22.73 7.45 -17.10
CA ASP A 312 -21.30 7.27 -17.30
C ASP A 312 -20.93 7.05 -18.81
N GLY A 313 -21.58 6.08 -19.46
CA GLY A 313 -21.40 5.72 -20.86
C GLY A 313 -20.59 4.45 -21.19
N ASP A 314 -20.31 3.54 -20.25
CA ASP A 314 -19.57 2.28 -20.50
C ASP A 314 -20.34 1.34 -21.47
N GLY A 315 -21.65 1.22 -21.28
CA GLY A 315 -22.56 0.35 -22.03
C GLY A 315 -23.49 -0.57 -21.22
N ILE A 316 -23.43 -0.52 -19.88
CA ILE A 316 -24.48 -0.93 -18.92
C ILE A 316 -25.46 0.29 -18.79
N GLY A 317 -26.23 0.45 -17.72
CA GLY A 317 -27.18 1.59 -17.56
C GLY A 317 -28.12 1.51 -16.35
N ASP A 318 -28.81 2.64 -16.03
CA ASP A 318 -29.44 3.02 -14.74
C ASP A 318 -30.43 2.06 -14.00
N ALA A 319 -30.62 0.81 -14.44
CA ALA A 319 -31.53 -0.14 -13.81
C ALA A 319 -30.93 -1.54 -13.58
N CYS A 320 -29.66 -1.72 -13.91
CA CYS A 320 -28.90 -2.96 -13.75
C CYS A 320 -27.41 -2.72 -13.50
N ASP A 321 -26.96 -1.48 -13.60
CA ASP A 321 -25.77 -1.00 -12.92
C ASP A 321 -25.86 -1.16 -11.41
N ASP A 322 -24.71 -1.48 -10.85
CA ASP A 322 -24.44 -1.42 -9.41
C ASP A 322 -23.52 -0.23 -9.06
N ASP A 323 -22.82 0.41 -10.01
CA ASP A 323 -22.20 1.77 -9.99
C ASP A 323 -22.94 2.63 -11.04
N LEU A 324 -23.45 3.82 -10.69
CA LEU A 324 -24.44 4.53 -11.53
C LEU A 324 -23.87 5.58 -12.47
N ASP A 325 -22.72 6.16 -12.17
CA ASP A 325 -22.15 7.32 -12.86
C ASP A 325 -20.65 7.20 -13.14
N GLY A 326 -19.97 6.18 -12.59
CA GLY A 326 -18.68 5.66 -13.06
C GLY A 326 -17.47 6.05 -12.22
N ASP A 327 -17.63 6.16 -10.90
CA ASP A 327 -16.56 6.40 -9.91
C ASP A 327 -16.04 5.09 -9.26
N ASN A 328 -16.47 3.91 -9.71
CA ASN A 328 -16.14 2.62 -9.09
C ASN A 328 -16.81 2.35 -7.72
N ILE A 329 -17.66 3.24 -7.19
CA ILE A 329 -18.42 3.02 -5.95
C ILE A 329 -19.77 2.37 -6.26
N SER A 330 -20.21 1.46 -5.38
CA SER A 330 -21.55 0.90 -5.49
C SER A 330 -22.65 1.86 -5.00
N ASN A 331 -23.73 1.93 -5.78
CA ASN A 331 -25.05 2.51 -5.51
C ASN A 331 -25.63 2.20 -4.11
N THR A 332 -25.17 1.11 -3.49
CA THR A 332 -25.61 0.66 -2.18
C THR A 332 -24.77 1.27 -1.06
N ASP A 333 -23.47 1.39 -1.29
CA ASP A 333 -22.49 1.88 -0.32
C ASP A 333 -22.48 3.41 -0.29
N GLU A 334 -22.53 4.05 -1.46
CA GLU A 334 -22.99 5.42 -1.65
C GLU A 334 -24.23 5.76 -0.81
N GLN A 335 -25.27 4.93 -0.91
CA GLN A 335 -26.55 5.17 -0.24
C GLN A 335 -26.49 4.88 1.28
N ALA A 336 -25.41 4.26 1.75
CA ALA A 336 -25.08 4.12 3.17
C ALA A 336 -24.24 5.31 3.68
N ALA A 337 -23.24 5.74 2.91
CA ALA A 337 -22.36 6.89 3.11
C ALA A 337 -23.11 8.25 3.06
N GLY A 338 -24.06 8.36 2.12
CA GLY A 338 -25.00 9.45 1.96
C GLY A 338 -24.78 10.34 0.73
N THR A 339 -23.97 9.89 -0.24
CA THR A 339 -23.68 10.52 -1.54
C THR A 339 -24.94 10.52 -2.44
N ASP A 340 -24.90 11.10 -3.64
CA ASP A 340 -26.04 11.06 -4.60
C ASP A 340 -25.64 10.28 -5.87
N PRO A 341 -26.12 9.02 -6.06
CA PRO A 341 -25.82 8.10 -7.19
C PRO A 341 -26.15 8.58 -8.61
N PHE A 342 -25.84 9.82 -8.94
CA PHE A 342 -26.07 10.50 -10.22
C PHE A 342 -25.10 11.68 -10.49
N ASP A 343 -24.09 11.89 -9.64
CA ASP A 343 -23.06 12.95 -9.68
C ASP A 343 -21.80 12.40 -8.93
N ARG A 344 -20.74 11.99 -9.65
CA ARG A 344 -19.45 11.42 -9.14
C ARG A 344 -18.60 12.33 -8.24
N ASP A 345 -19.13 13.52 -7.96
CA ASP A 345 -18.55 14.60 -7.16
C ASP A 345 -19.77 15.17 -6.41
N THR A 346 -20.04 14.61 -5.22
CA THR A 346 -21.30 14.79 -4.51
C THR A 346 -21.53 16.24 -4.03
N ASP A 347 -20.47 17.04 -3.85
CA ASP A 347 -20.56 18.38 -3.25
C ASP A 347 -19.95 19.57 -4.03
N ASP A 348 -19.56 19.33 -5.28
CA ASP A 348 -19.05 20.29 -6.28
C ASP A 348 -17.62 20.83 -5.99
N ASP A 349 -16.74 19.98 -5.43
CA ASP A 349 -15.36 20.26 -5.02
C ASP A 349 -14.33 20.08 -6.17
N GLY A 350 -14.41 19.00 -6.94
CA GLY A 350 -13.50 18.72 -8.07
C GLY A 350 -12.61 17.48 -7.96
N VAL A 351 -12.58 16.80 -6.82
CA VAL A 351 -12.22 15.38 -6.65
C VAL A 351 -13.45 14.49 -6.96
N THR A 352 -13.30 13.17 -6.99
CA THR A 352 -14.43 12.22 -7.09
C THR A 352 -14.63 11.43 -5.80
N ASP A 353 -15.87 11.01 -5.55
CA ASP A 353 -16.29 10.35 -4.29
C ASP A 353 -15.43 9.11 -3.93
N ASP A 354 -14.74 8.49 -4.91
CA ASP A 354 -13.81 7.36 -4.75
C ASP A 354 -12.36 7.73 -4.43
N GLU A 355 -11.90 8.89 -4.93
CA GLU A 355 -10.61 9.49 -4.57
C GLU A 355 -10.67 10.08 -3.15
N ASP A 356 -11.82 10.66 -2.74
CA ASP A 356 -12.07 11.17 -1.38
C ASP A 356 -12.31 10.06 -0.33
N GLY A 357 -13.12 9.07 -0.73
CA GLY A 357 -13.52 7.94 0.10
C GLY A 357 -14.51 8.25 1.25
N PHE A 358 -14.67 7.25 2.12
CA PHE A 358 -15.72 7.21 3.16
C PHE A 358 -15.24 7.46 4.59
N THR A 359 -14.05 8.01 4.75
CA THR A 359 -13.50 8.50 6.03
C THR A 359 -14.23 9.76 6.51
N ASP A 360 -14.02 10.15 7.77
CA ASP A 360 -14.59 11.36 8.42
C ASP A 360 -13.38 12.08 9.02
N GLY A 361 -12.61 12.78 8.17
CA GLY A 361 -11.30 13.35 8.48
C GLY A 361 -11.32 14.27 9.70
N ASP A 362 -11.99 15.42 9.60
CA ASP A 362 -12.10 16.40 10.71
C ASP A 362 -12.94 15.91 11.92
N ASN A 363 -13.75 14.85 11.74
CA ASN A 363 -14.72 14.30 12.70
C ASN A 363 -15.95 15.22 13.03
N ASP A 364 -16.44 16.07 12.10
CA ASP A 364 -17.76 16.75 12.16
C ASP A 364 -18.90 15.73 12.15
N GLY A 365 -18.73 14.63 11.41
CA GLY A 365 -19.78 13.67 11.08
C GLY A 365 -20.47 13.94 9.74
N LEU A 366 -19.76 14.60 8.82
CA LEU A 366 -19.85 14.31 7.39
C LEU A 366 -18.91 13.14 7.06
N ILE A 367 -18.50 12.99 5.81
CA ILE A 367 -17.43 12.10 5.35
C ILE A 367 -16.73 12.83 4.20
N ASN A 368 -15.50 12.46 3.87
CA ASN A 368 -14.66 13.15 2.88
C ASN A 368 -15.41 13.48 1.57
N ALA A 369 -15.92 12.45 0.87
CA ALA A 369 -16.75 12.55 -0.35
C ALA A 369 -18.08 13.34 -0.21
N ARG A 370 -18.27 14.06 0.90
CA ARG A 370 -19.47 14.79 1.29
C ARG A 370 -19.22 16.02 2.18
N ASP A 371 -17.97 16.41 2.41
CA ASP A 371 -17.58 17.75 2.88
C ASP A 371 -16.40 18.24 2.02
N PRO A 372 -16.52 19.36 1.26
CA PRO A 372 -15.54 19.84 0.27
C PRO A 372 -14.13 20.22 0.77
N ASP A 373 -13.83 19.91 2.02
CA ASP A 373 -12.90 20.57 2.95
C ASP A 373 -12.64 19.49 4.03
N SER A 374 -12.11 18.33 3.63
CA SER A 374 -12.25 17.02 4.33
C SER A 374 -11.70 16.96 5.77
N ASP A 375 -10.67 17.76 6.05
CA ASP A 375 -10.08 17.98 7.37
C ASP A 375 -10.53 19.33 8.01
N ASN A 376 -11.31 20.11 7.26
CA ASN A 376 -11.83 21.45 7.51
C ASN A 376 -10.79 22.47 8.01
N ASP A 377 -9.59 22.34 7.46
CA ASP A 377 -8.52 23.33 7.42
C ASP A 377 -8.98 24.67 6.80
N GLY A 378 -9.68 24.58 5.67
CA GLY A 378 -10.22 25.69 4.91
C GLY A 378 -9.76 25.82 3.46
N VAL A 379 -8.81 25.03 2.92
CA VAL A 379 -8.66 24.87 1.47
C VAL A 379 -9.90 24.11 0.92
N PHE A 380 -9.76 23.26 -0.08
CA PHE A 380 -10.83 22.45 -0.66
C PHE A 380 -10.10 21.38 -1.47
N ASP A 381 -10.42 20.11 -1.27
CA ASP A 381 -9.66 18.92 -1.67
C ASP A 381 -9.20 18.96 -3.14
N GLY A 382 -10.06 19.38 -4.07
CA GLY A 382 -9.73 19.50 -5.50
C GLY A 382 -8.71 20.61 -5.81
N THR A 383 -8.56 21.60 -4.94
CA THR A 383 -7.48 22.61 -5.02
C THR A 383 -6.14 22.00 -4.64
N GLU A 384 -6.15 21.07 -3.68
CA GLU A 384 -5.00 20.48 -3.00
C GLU A 384 -4.36 19.39 -3.85
N LEU A 385 -5.18 18.55 -4.48
CA LEU A 385 -4.74 17.68 -5.58
C LEU A 385 -4.37 18.45 -6.86
N GLY A 386 -4.44 19.79 -6.85
CA GLY A 386 -3.98 20.66 -7.94
C GLY A 386 -4.91 20.69 -9.16
N VAL A 387 -6.20 20.35 -9.00
CA VAL A 387 -7.16 20.25 -10.10
C VAL A 387 -7.38 21.64 -10.73
N THR A 388 -7.15 21.74 -12.04
CA THR A 388 -7.33 22.99 -12.78
C THR A 388 -8.59 22.98 -13.66
N LEU A 389 -9.06 24.16 -14.09
CA LEU A 389 -10.16 24.31 -15.08
C LEU A 389 -9.91 23.68 -16.47
N ALA A 390 -8.77 23.02 -16.69
CA ALA A 390 -8.53 22.22 -17.89
C ALA A 390 -8.81 20.73 -17.68
N ASP A 391 -8.80 20.28 -16.43
CA ASP A 391 -8.56 18.89 -16.01
C ASP A 391 -9.71 18.37 -15.13
N LEU A 392 -10.37 19.27 -14.37
CA LEU A 392 -11.65 19.10 -13.67
C LEU A 392 -12.65 18.19 -14.40
N ASP A 393 -13.31 17.33 -13.62
CA ASP A 393 -14.33 16.40 -14.10
C ASP A 393 -15.49 17.08 -14.88
N PRO A 394 -16.12 16.39 -15.86
CA PRO A 394 -17.27 16.92 -16.57
C PRO A 394 -18.52 17.26 -15.74
N ASP A 395 -18.72 16.66 -14.56
CA ASP A 395 -19.98 16.75 -13.81
C ASP A 395 -19.99 17.79 -12.67
N THR A 396 -18.85 18.05 -11.99
CA THR A 396 -18.65 19.19 -11.06
C THR A 396 -19.26 20.51 -11.57
N ASP A 397 -20.04 21.26 -10.77
CA ASP A 397 -20.38 22.66 -11.08
C ASP A 397 -19.37 23.64 -10.44
N PRO A 398 -18.36 24.16 -11.18
CA PRO A 398 -17.45 25.24 -10.74
C PRO A 398 -18.16 26.62 -10.63
N ASN A 399 -19.42 26.61 -10.20
CA ASN A 399 -20.27 27.74 -9.80
C ASN A 399 -21.06 27.45 -8.50
N ALA A 400 -20.98 26.25 -7.92
CA ALA A 400 -21.49 25.93 -6.59
C ALA A 400 -20.78 26.79 -5.54
N GLY A 401 -19.44 26.73 -5.58
CA GLY A 401 -18.52 27.48 -4.72
C GLY A 401 -17.91 26.64 -3.61
N SER A 402 -17.88 25.31 -3.81
CA SER A 402 -17.05 24.34 -3.09
C SER A 402 -15.67 24.28 -3.77
N PHE A 403 -15.56 24.06 -5.08
CA PHE A 403 -14.27 24.19 -5.78
C PHE A 403 -13.65 25.61 -5.86
N VAL A 404 -12.31 25.72 -5.70
CA VAL A 404 -11.50 26.80 -6.29
C VAL A 404 -10.37 26.22 -7.18
N PRO A 405 -10.33 26.51 -8.49
CA PRO A 405 -9.32 25.92 -9.36
C PRO A 405 -7.91 26.50 -9.16
N ASP A 406 -6.94 25.61 -9.02
CA ASP A 406 -5.51 25.90 -8.85
C ASP A 406 -4.90 26.81 -9.94
N ALA A 407 -3.82 27.52 -9.56
CA ALA A 407 -3.02 28.41 -10.38
C ALA A 407 -1.48 28.18 -10.35
N ASP A 408 -0.93 27.23 -9.59
CA ASP A 408 0.45 26.71 -9.70
C ASP A 408 0.54 25.25 -9.10
N PRO A 409 0.37 24.17 -9.91
CA PRO A 409 0.36 22.76 -9.44
C PRO A 409 1.74 22.25 -8.98
N ALA A 410 2.26 22.85 -7.93
CA ALA A 410 3.55 22.57 -7.28
C ALA A 410 3.53 22.94 -5.78
N THR A 411 2.34 23.16 -5.22
CA THR A 411 2.03 23.30 -3.79
C THR A 411 0.76 22.50 -3.51
N THR A 412 0.83 21.19 -3.79
CA THR A 412 -0.28 20.23 -3.69
C THR A 412 -0.19 19.48 -2.37
N THR A 413 -1.28 19.45 -1.62
CA THR A 413 -1.40 18.94 -0.24
C THR A 413 -2.17 17.61 -0.17
N ASP A 414 -2.24 16.98 1.00
CA ASP A 414 -3.04 15.78 1.25
C ASP A 414 -4.37 16.21 1.92
N PRO A 415 -5.54 16.10 1.25
CA PRO A 415 -6.83 16.56 1.80
C PRO A 415 -7.29 15.86 3.09
N ASN A 416 -6.53 14.89 3.59
CA ASN A 416 -6.83 14.13 4.80
C ASN A 416 -5.93 14.49 5.99
N ASP A 417 -4.89 15.32 5.80
CA ASP A 417 -3.97 15.75 6.86
C ASP A 417 -3.80 17.28 6.81
N PRO A 418 -4.46 18.05 7.71
CA PRO A 418 -4.58 19.52 7.62
C PRO A 418 -3.28 20.28 7.91
N ASP A 419 -2.14 19.61 7.88
CA ASP A 419 -0.79 20.04 8.27
C ASP A 419 0.19 19.17 7.47
N SER A 420 0.06 19.17 6.13
CA SER A 420 0.56 18.17 5.17
C SER A 420 2.07 17.86 5.24
N ASP A 421 2.84 18.63 6.00
CA ASP A 421 4.30 18.47 6.14
C ASP A 421 4.83 18.43 7.59
N ASP A 422 3.95 18.20 8.59
CA ASP A 422 4.25 18.21 10.05
C ASP A 422 4.74 19.61 10.56
N GLY A 423 4.44 20.70 9.84
CA GLY A 423 4.92 22.06 10.08
C GLY A 423 4.29 22.82 11.26
N GLY A 424 3.00 22.59 11.52
CA GLY A 424 2.23 23.14 12.64
C GLY A 424 1.42 24.40 12.35
N LEU A 425 1.12 24.68 11.07
CA LEU A 425 0.05 25.58 10.62
C LEU A 425 -0.86 24.82 9.66
N ASP A 426 -2.14 25.18 9.69
CA ASP A 426 -3.13 24.58 8.81
C ASP A 426 -2.86 25.02 7.33
N ASP A 427 -2.92 24.13 6.33
CA ASP A 427 -2.58 24.41 4.90
C ASP A 427 -3.40 25.56 4.24
N GLY A 428 -4.61 25.84 4.73
CA GLY A 428 -5.48 26.97 4.40
C GLY A 428 -5.18 28.23 5.24
N ALA A 429 -4.38 28.10 6.29
CA ALA A 429 -3.64 29.20 6.90
C ALA A 429 -2.32 29.51 6.16
N GLU A 430 -1.74 28.54 5.45
CA GLU A 430 -0.58 28.68 4.55
C GLU A 430 -0.93 29.39 3.22
N ASP A 431 -2.02 29.01 2.53
CA ASP A 431 -2.67 29.82 1.46
C ASP A 431 -4.07 30.38 1.85
N PRO A 432 -4.15 31.48 2.63
CA PRO A 432 -5.40 32.19 2.97
C PRO A 432 -6.14 32.84 1.79
N ASN A 433 -5.74 32.54 0.56
CA ASN A 433 -6.31 33.00 -0.70
C ASN A 433 -6.88 31.83 -1.54
N HIS A 434 -6.55 30.58 -1.20
CA HIS A 434 -7.08 29.34 -1.75
C HIS A 434 -6.98 29.34 -3.29
N ASP A 435 -5.83 29.74 -3.86
CA ASP A 435 -5.59 29.68 -5.32
C ASP A 435 -4.40 28.80 -5.73
N GLY A 436 -3.92 27.96 -4.79
CA GLY A 436 -2.92 26.90 -4.98
C GLY A 436 -1.52 27.46 -5.27
N ARG A 437 -1.20 28.63 -4.68
CA ARG A 437 -0.31 29.54 -5.42
C ARG A 437 0.43 30.58 -4.58
N ARG A 438 1.43 30.13 -3.82
CA ARG A 438 2.36 30.97 -3.02
C ARG A 438 2.67 32.34 -3.65
N GLY A 439 2.22 33.41 -2.99
CA GLY A 439 2.34 34.78 -3.49
C GLY A 439 3.50 35.56 -2.88
N PHE A 440 3.20 36.37 -1.86
CA PHE A 440 4.20 37.20 -1.14
C PHE A 440 3.80 37.48 0.32
N GLU A 441 2.56 37.16 0.69
CA GLU A 441 1.99 37.31 2.04
C GLU A 441 1.34 35.97 2.44
N GLU A 442 1.81 34.85 1.84
CA GLU A 442 1.36 33.45 1.94
C GLU A 442 2.59 32.52 2.05
N LEU A 443 2.45 31.38 2.71
CA LEU A 443 3.53 30.40 2.96
C LEU A 443 3.55 29.26 1.93
N ASN A 444 3.99 28.06 2.29
CA ASN A 444 4.26 26.94 1.40
C ASN A 444 3.82 25.61 2.05
N PRO A 445 2.58 25.15 1.77
CA PRO A 445 1.92 23.93 2.28
C PRO A 445 2.65 22.56 2.07
N ASN A 446 3.99 22.54 2.08
CA ASN A 446 4.88 21.55 1.46
C ASN A 446 6.37 21.73 1.91
N ASP A 447 6.68 22.67 2.81
CA ASP A 447 8.02 22.95 3.36
C ASP A 447 7.93 23.43 4.82
N GLY A 448 7.44 22.57 5.73
CA GLY A 448 7.26 22.64 7.21
C GLY A 448 8.37 23.29 8.06
N ALA A 449 9.42 23.73 7.39
CA ALA A 449 10.39 24.70 7.84
C ALA A 449 10.02 26.18 7.55
N ASP A 450 8.88 26.53 6.92
CA ASP A 450 8.31 27.88 6.93
C ASP A 450 6.96 28.10 7.66
N ASP A 451 6.27 27.00 7.99
CA ASP A 451 4.95 26.87 8.66
C ASP A 451 4.91 27.17 10.15
N SER A 452 6.04 27.04 10.88
CA SER A 452 6.02 27.29 12.32
C SER A 452 5.42 28.69 12.56
N ALA A 453 4.33 28.83 13.32
CA ALA A 453 3.56 30.09 13.33
C ALA A 453 4.37 31.36 13.71
N ASP A 454 5.51 31.15 14.34
CA ASP A 454 6.53 32.16 14.58
C ASP A 454 7.13 32.73 13.23
N LEU A 455 7.30 31.96 12.15
CA LEU A 455 7.94 32.35 10.87
C LEU A 455 7.15 33.32 9.97
N ILE A 456 5.85 33.55 10.21
CA ILE A 456 5.06 34.64 9.57
C ILE A 456 4.36 35.59 10.50
N THR A 457 4.24 35.26 11.79
CA THR A 457 3.80 36.27 12.73
C THR A 457 4.84 37.38 12.73
N ASP A 458 4.39 38.63 12.65
CA ASP A 458 5.17 39.86 12.80
C ASP A 458 4.42 40.65 13.88
N SER A 459 4.63 40.21 15.13
CA SER A 459 3.77 40.54 16.28
C SER A 459 3.75 42.03 16.63
N ASP A 460 4.79 42.79 16.25
CA ASP A 460 4.93 44.21 16.55
C ASP A 460 5.04 45.16 15.33
N ASN A 461 5.22 44.61 14.12
CA ASN A 461 5.35 45.31 12.84
C ASN A 461 6.66 46.06 12.60
N ASP A 462 7.76 45.38 12.96
CA ASP A 462 9.15 45.65 12.59
C ASP A 462 9.46 45.29 11.11
N GLY A 463 9.31 44.02 10.73
CA GLY A 463 9.67 43.48 9.42
C GLY A 463 10.59 42.25 9.39
N LEU A 464 11.04 41.75 10.54
CA LEU A 464 11.30 40.31 10.78
C LEU A 464 9.99 39.56 11.05
N THR A 465 10.09 38.29 11.38
CA THR A 465 8.99 37.45 11.89
C THR A 465 9.38 36.80 13.21
N ASP A 466 8.40 36.50 14.07
CA ASP A 466 8.56 35.99 15.44
C ASP A 466 9.56 34.80 15.55
N ALA A 467 9.80 34.01 14.49
CA ALA A 467 10.83 32.93 14.43
C ALA A 467 12.17 33.36 13.86
N GLU A 468 12.20 34.24 12.84
CA GLU A 468 13.45 34.90 12.47
C GLU A 468 14.04 35.52 13.76
N GLU A 469 13.17 36.12 14.56
CA GLU A 469 13.44 36.63 15.89
C GLU A 469 13.79 35.56 16.94
N ILE A 470 12.92 34.58 17.25
CA ILE A 470 13.17 33.57 18.30
C ILE A 470 14.40 32.71 18.00
N ALA A 471 14.66 32.36 16.73
CA ALA A 471 15.83 31.58 16.34
C ALA A 471 17.14 32.36 16.45
N ALA A 472 17.09 33.69 16.40
CA ALA A 472 18.24 34.58 16.53
C ALA A 472 18.39 35.16 17.96
N GLY A 473 17.29 35.29 18.70
CA GLY A 473 17.18 35.60 20.12
C GLY A 473 16.51 36.94 20.49
N THR A 474 15.83 37.63 19.56
CA THR A 474 15.07 38.88 19.82
C THR A 474 13.70 38.59 20.47
N ASP A 475 12.92 39.62 20.82
CA ASP A 475 11.68 39.51 21.62
C ASP A 475 10.46 40.00 20.80
N PRO A 476 9.65 39.11 20.19
CA PRO A 476 8.65 39.49 19.17
C PRO A 476 7.48 40.40 19.61
N GLU A 477 7.39 40.82 20.88
CA GLU A 477 6.48 41.90 21.30
C GLU A 477 7.18 43.29 21.39
N ASP A 478 8.45 43.44 21.01
CA ASP A 478 9.33 44.59 21.35
C ASP A 478 10.34 45.05 20.26
N ALA A 479 9.90 45.18 18.99
CA ALA A 479 10.36 45.85 17.73
C ALA A 479 11.70 46.63 17.61
N ASP A 480 12.56 46.56 18.60
CA ASP A 480 13.70 47.42 18.94
C ASP A 480 14.35 46.71 20.16
N SER A 481 14.66 45.41 20.06
CA SER A 481 14.79 44.48 21.20
C SER A 481 15.89 44.86 22.18
N ASP A 482 16.97 45.43 21.64
CA ASP A 482 18.15 45.93 22.33
C ASP A 482 17.95 47.37 22.88
N ASP A 483 16.90 48.04 22.41
CA ASP A 483 16.43 49.39 22.72
C ASP A 483 17.34 50.54 22.21
N ASP A 484 18.12 50.26 21.16
CA ASP A 484 18.99 51.21 20.47
C ASP A 484 18.23 52.28 19.65
N GLY A 485 17.07 51.97 19.08
CA GLY A 485 16.30 52.88 18.23
C GLY A 485 16.40 52.64 16.72
N VAL A 486 17.22 51.69 16.28
CA VAL A 486 16.97 50.93 15.03
C VAL A 486 15.93 49.84 15.35
N LEU A 487 15.18 49.41 14.33
CA LEU A 487 14.25 48.28 14.47
C LEU A 487 14.93 47.03 13.91
N ASP A 488 14.72 45.88 14.53
CA ASP A 488 15.44 44.61 14.34
C ASP A 488 15.47 44.11 12.87
N GLY A 489 14.46 44.45 12.04
CA GLY A 489 14.38 44.16 10.59
C GLY A 489 14.77 45.34 9.69
N ASP A 490 14.92 46.55 10.25
CA ASP A 490 15.45 47.75 9.57
C ASP A 490 16.99 47.86 9.73
N GLU A 491 17.58 46.90 10.44
CA GLU A 491 18.99 46.52 10.58
C GLU A 491 19.66 46.03 9.27
N HIS A 492 20.97 45.76 9.30
CA HIS A 492 21.68 45.18 8.14
C HIS A 492 22.41 43.89 8.53
N ASN A 493 22.07 42.76 7.88
CA ASN A 493 22.48 41.42 8.31
C ASN A 493 22.06 41.12 9.77
N TRP A 494 20.88 41.56 10.19
CA TRP A 494 20.34 41.47 11.56
C TRP A 494 20.79 40.21 12.36
N ASN A 495 20.69 39.01 11.77
CA ASN A 495 21.09 37.71 12.34
C ASN A 495 22.60 37.35 12.34
N HIS A 496 23.51 38.30 12.07
CA HIS A 496 24.96 38.04 12.07
C HIS A 496 25.65 38.62 13.30
N ASP A 497 26.42 37.80 14.01
CA ASP A 497 27.51 38.23 14.90
C ASP A 497 28.62 38.88 14.03
N THR A 498 28.71 40.21 14.03
CA THR A 498 29.60 40.97 13.14
C THR A 498 30.98 41.24 13.74
N ASP A 499 31.09 41.47 15.05
CA ASP A 499 32.36 41.74 15.75
C ASP A 499 33.03 40.46 16.31
N GLY A 500 32.24 39.48 16.77
CA GLY A 500 32.65 38.23 17.41
C GLY A 500 32.31 38.06 18.91
N ASP A 501 31.47 38.90 19.52
CA ASP A 501 31.09 38.81 20.95
C ASP A 501 30.04 37.73 21.28
N ARG A 502 29.26 37.31 20.26
CA ARG A 502 28.13 36.36 20.23
C ARG A 502 26.71 36.92 20.42
N LEU A 503 26.52 38.22 20.52
CA LEU A 503 25.25 38.83 20.12
C LEU A 503 25.18 38.87 18.58
N ILE A 504 23.96 38.87 18.04
CA ILE A 504 23.69 39.26 16.65
C ILE A 504 23.49 40.78 16.60
N ASN A 505 23.57 41.39 15.42
CA ASN A 505 23.39 42.84 15.29
C ASN A 505 22.05 43.33 15.92
N ALA A 506 20.93 42.64 15.68
CA ALA A 506 19.61 42.97 16.26
C ALA A 506 19.50 42.78 17.80
N LEU A 507 20.53 42.24 18.47
CA LEU A 507 20.64 42.18 19.93
C LEU A 507 21.81 43.02 20.46
N ASP A 508 22.62 43.61 19.59
CA ASP A 508 23.82 44.36 19.93
C ASP A 508 23.69 45.83 19.56
N ILE A 509 23.44 46.62 20.60
CA ILE A 509 23.39 48.08 20.60
C ILE A 509 24.65 48.75 20.01
N ASP A 510 25.72 48.02 19.73
CA ASP A 510 27.04 48.48 19.29
C ASP A 510 27.63 47.47 18.27
N SER A 511 26.84 47.05 17.28
CA SER A 511 26.97 45.88 16.37
C SER A 511 28.35 45.55 15.77
N ASP A 512 29.30 46.49 15.76
CA ASP A 512 30.69 46.24 15.32
C ASP A 512 31.76 46.33 16.44
N GLY A 513 31.35 46.39 17.70
CA GLY A 513 32.18 46.19 18.91
C GLY A 513 33.02 47.42 19.33
N ASP A 514 32.48 48.61 19.11
CA ASP A 514 33.27 49.78 18.74
C ASP A 514 33.16 50.94 19.75
N GLY A 515 31.95 51.14 20.27
CA GLY A 515 31.52 52.10 21.26
C GLY A 515 30.46 53.09 20.77
N LEU A 516 30.06 53.06 19.50
CA LEU A 516 29.08 54.00 18.92
C LEU A 516 27.80 53.26 18.57
N LEU A 517 26.74 53.51 19.34
CA LEU A 517 25.51 52.74 19.22
C LEU A 517 24.82 52.93 17.87
N ASP A 518 24.17 51.91 17.33
CA ASP A 518 23.72 51.83 15.95
C ASP A 518 22.71 52.92 15.55
N GLY A 519 21.82 53.33 16.43
CA GLY A 519 20.89 54.45 16.25
C GLY A 519 21.61 55.80 16.25
N THR A 520 22.80 55.84 16.84
CA THR A 520 23.76 56.95 16.72
C THR A 520 24.50 56.91 15.38
N GLU A 521 24.97 55.74 14.96
CA GLU A 521 25.65 55.47 13.67
C GLU A 521 24.77 55.86 12.47
N ARG A 522 23.53 55.37 12.48
CA ARG A 522 22.44 55.59 11.50
C ARG A 522 21.95 57.04 11.51
N GLY A 523 22.26 57.80 12.57
CA GLY A 523 22.02 59.24 12.70
C GLY A 523 20.59 59.59 13.11
N LEU A 524 19.99 58.77 13.95
CA LEU A 524 18.61 58.95 14.40
C LEU A 524 18.53 60.05 15.48
N THR A 525 17.55 60.94 15.36
CA THR A 525 17.29 61.96 16.38
C THR A 525 16.04 61.62 17.19
N ARG A 526 15.90 62.25 18.36
CA ARG A 526 14.73 62.11 19.26
C ARG A 526 13.42 62.72 18.71
N ASN A 527 13.23 62.71 17.40
CA ASN A 527 11.99 63.04 16.68
C ASN A 527 11.70 62.03 15.55
N ASP A 528 12.59 61.06 15.31
CA ASP A 528 12.54 60.12 14.21
C ASP A 528 12.09 58.72 14.68
N ILE A 529 12.41 58.34 15.92
CA ILE A 529 11.74 57.28 16.71
C ILE A 529 10.29 57.70 17.06
N ASP A 530 9.31 56.79 16.91
CA ASP A 530 7.89 57.01 17.28
C ASP A 530 7.60 56.63 18.75
N ASP A 531 6.45 57.03 19.31
CA ASP A 531 6.26 57.05 20.78
C ASP A 531 5.85 55.73 21.45
N ASN A 532 6.09 54.57 20.79
CA ASN A 532 5.61 53.25 21.24
C ASN A 532 6.36 51.99 20.70
N GLN A 533 7.53 52.12 20.06
CA GLN A 533 8.50 51.01 19.87
C GLN A 533 9.55 51.17 21.01
N THR A 534 10.85 51.33 20.75
CA THR A 534 11.93 51.70 21.73
C THR A 534 11.46 52.11 23.16
N ASP A 535 11.65 51.30 24.22
CA ASP A 535 11.64 51.82 25.60
C ASP A 535 12.91 52.62 25.93
N LEU A 536 12.83 53.87 25.51
CA LEU A 536 13.61 55.04 25.90
C LEU A 536 13.87 55.23 27.42
N SER A 537 13.43 54.32 28.31
CA SER A 537 13.79 54.19 29.72
C SER A 537 14.92 53.17 30.04
N ARG A 538 15.16 52.12 29.23
CA ARG A 538 16.34 51.21 29.31
C ARG A 538 17.66 51.99 29.16
N ASN A 539 17.66 53.00 28.29
CA ASN A 539 18.81 53.89 27.99
C ASN A 539 19.92 53.17 27.21
N ALA A 540 19.56 52.34 26.23
CA ALA A 540 20.42 52.10 25.07
C ALA A 540 20.44 53.35 24.18
N PHE A 541 19.40 53.64 23.37
CA PHE A 541 19.40 54.75 22.40
C PHE A 541 20.02 56.09 22.85
N ILE A 542 21.09 56.50 22.15
CA ILE A 542 21.66 57.86 22.25
C ILE A 542 21.39 58.68 20.97
N ALA A 543 20.41 59.59 21.07
CA ALA A 543 20.04 60.46 19.95
C ALA A 543 21.16 61.41 19.48
N ASP A 544 21.48 61.35 18.19
CA ASP A 544 22.53 62.13 17.53
C ASP A 544 22.30 63.67 17.62
N GLU A 545 23.34 64.43 18.03
CA GLU A 545 23.32 65.90 18.06
C GLU A 545 23.61 66.59 16.69
N ASP A 546 24.07 65.89 15.64
CA ASP A 546 24.28 66.37 14.26
C ASP A 546 24.25 65.22 13.20
N PRO A 547 23.06 64.86 12.65
CA PRO A 547 22.85 63.79 11.64
C PRO A 547 23.38 64.12 10.25
N THR A 548 24.68 64.43 10.23
CA THR A 548 25.56 64.55 9.06
C THR A 548 26.94 63.95 9.33
N THR A 549 27.15 63.28 10.47
CA THR A 549 28.39 62.60 10.85
C THR A 549 28.33 61.06 10.87
N THR A 550 27.17 60.49 10.52
CA THR A 550 26.86 59.05 10.36
C THR A 550 28.00 58.18 9.86
N THR A 551 28.11 57.00 10.44
CA THR A 551 29.18 56.00 10.27
C THR A 551 28.59 54.75 9.61
N TRP A 552 28.96 53.52 9.96
CA TRP A 552 28.39 52.30 9.36
C TRP A 552 28.60 51.03 10.20
N MET A 553 27.93 50.95 11.36
CA MET A 553 27.20 49.81 12.00
C MET A 553 27.82 48.39 11.95
N LEU A 554 28.31 47.96 10.79
CA LEU A 554 28.95 46.66 10.53
C LEU A 554 30.44 46.78 10.17
N ALA A 555 31.09 47.88 10.55
CA ALA A 555 32.47 48.19 10.21
C ALA A 555 33.12 49.23 11.14
N ALA A 556 33.56 48.76 12.31
CA ALA A 556 34.27 49.38 13.46
C ALA A 556 35.54 50.21 13.19
N ASP A 557 35.66 50.79 12.01
CA ASP A 557 36.73 51.62 11.51
C ASP A 557 36.28 52.10 10.11
N SER A 558 35.21 52.91 10.04
CA SER A 558 34.48 53.23 8.80
C SER A 558 35.40 53.66 7.65
N ASP A 559 36.45 54.43 7.96
CA ASP A 559 37.43 54.92 6.99
C ASP A 559 38.73 54.09 6.89
N ARG A 560 38.96 53.22 7.88
CA ARG A 560 40.03 52.23 8.03
C ARG A 560 41.34 52.77 8.67
N GLY A 561 41.25 53.76 9.55
CA GLY A 561 42.31 54.31 10.39
C GLY A 561 43.04 53.26 11.23
N GLY A 562 42.35 52.69 12.22
CA GLY A 562 42.89 51.77 13.21
C GLY A 562 42.94 52.32 14.65
N ILE A 563 42.12 53.32 14.94
CA ILE A 563 41.22 53.31 16.11
C ILE A 563 39.80 53.10 15.54
N ILE A 564 38.91 52.62 16.39
CA ILE A 564 37.52 52.29 16.09
C ILE A 564 36.62 53.50 16.43
N ASP A 565 35.51 53.69 15.74
CA ASP A 565 34.77 54.94 15.55
C ASP A 565 34.22 55.55 16.87
N GLY A 566 33.74 54.75 17.82
CA GLY A 566 33.31 55.13 19.16
C GLY A 566 34.48 55.46 20.09
N ARG A 567 35.65 54.90 19.81
CA ARG A 567 36.92 55.40 20.40
C ARG A 567 37.45 56.66 19.70
N GLU A 568 36.92 57.04 18.53
CA GLU A 568 37.10 58.35 17.92
C GLU A 568 36.12 59.40 18.51
N ASP A 569 34.81 59.11 18.60
CA ASP A 569 33.81 59.92 19.36
C ASP A 569 33.61 59.41 20.79
N PHE A 570 34.63 59.49 21.64
CA PHE A 570 34.66 59.03 23.05
C PHE A 570 33.50 59.49 24.00
N ASN A 571 32.54 60.28 23.52
CA ASN A 571 31.34 60.64 24.28
C ASN A 571 30.01 60.16 23.67
N HIS A 572 30.10 59.33 22.61
CA HIS A 572 29.05 58.57 21.94
C HIS A 572 27.79 59.42 21.73
N ASN A 573 27.86 60.48 20.91
CA ASN A 573 26.72 61.40 20.70
C ASN A 573 26.41 61.73 19.24
N GLY A 574 27.06 61.04 18.29
CA GLY A 574 26.90 61.21 16.84
C GLY A 574 27.48 62.52 16.29
N ARG A 575 27.77 63.51 17.15
CA ARG A 575 28.35 64.79 16.78
C ARG A 575 29.79 64.94 17.25
N ARG A 576 30.67 64.93 16.26
CA ARG A 576 32.05 65.38 16.35
C ARG A 576 32.24 66.70 17.12
N ASP A 577 32.72 66.60 18.36
CA ASP A 577 32.89 67.72 19.28
C ASP A 577 34.37 68.16 19.48
N PRO A 578 34.65 69.25 20.25
CA PRO A 578 36.00 69.85 20.34
C PRO A 578 37.07 69.13 21.22
N GLY A 579 37.10 67.81 21.29
CA GLY A 579 38.15 67.03 21.97
C GLY A 579 38.46 65.67 21.34
N GLU A 580 37.44 65.12 20.70
CA GLU A 580 37.31 63.86 20.00
C GLU A 580 38.06 63.87 18.67
N LEU A 581 38.07 62.73 17.97
CA LEU A 581 38.66 62.58 16.65
C LEU A 581 37.59 62.83 15.55
N ASP A 582 37.42 61.97 14.55
CA ASP A 582 36.56 62.18 13.38
C ASP A 582 36.38 60.85 12.62
N PRO A 583 35.46 59.94 13.01
CA PRO A 583 35.29 58.57 12.47
C PRO A 583 35.30 58.39 10.93
N ASN A 584 34.97 59.46 10.21
CA ASN A 584 34.99 59.53 8.75
C ASN A 584 36.32 60.15 8.19
N ASN A 585 37.41 60.19 8.97
CA ASN A 585 38.71 60.82 8.68
C ASN A 585 39.96 60.15 9.35
N ARG A 586 40.51 59.18 8.62
CA ARG A 586 41.72 58.35 8.78
C ARG A 586 43.02 58.87 9.41
N PRO A 587 43.36 60.18 9.41
CA PRO A 587 44.71 60.61 9.84
C PRO A 587 45.05 60.66 11.35
N ASP A 588 44.26 60.11 12.28
CA ASP A 588 44.12 60.68 13.64
C ASP A 588 44.59 59.81 14.88
N ASP A 589 44.99 58.55 14.74
CA ASP A 589 44.21 57.43 15.37
C ASP A 589 44.97 56.24 16.09
N ARG A 590 45.93 56.34 17.08
CA ARG A 590 46.61 55.10 17.69
C ARG A 590 47.16 55.22 19.16
N LEU A 591 46.97 54.23 20.11
CA LEU A 591 47.37 54.35 21.56
C LEU A 591 48.03 53.20 22.46
N ALA A 592 47.36 52.12 22.95
CA ALA A 592 47.43 51.55 24.36
C ALA A 592 48.46 50.42 24.83
N GLU A 593 48.41 49.96 26.13
CA GLU A 593 49.24 48.94 26.90
C GLU A 593 48.45 48.33 28.17
N ASP A 594 48.63 47.04 28.65
CA ASP A 594 47.98 46.32 29.85
C ASP A 594 48.90 46.04 31.10
N GLN A 595 48.41 45.51 32.26
CA GLN A 595 49.09 45.58 33.59
C GLN A 595 49.44 44.32 34.45
N ASP A 596 48.52 43.41 34.84
CA ASP A 596 48.80 42.36 35.87
C ASP A 596 49.61 41.17 35.31
N GLY A 597 48.97 40.34 34.49
CA GLY A 597 49.59 39.24 33.76
C GLY A 597 49.10 37.82 34.10
N ASP A 598 48.00 37.68 34.83
CA ASP A 598 47.18 36.46 34.90
C ASP A 598 46.77 35.97 33.48
N ARG A 599 46.30 36.93 32.64
CA ARG A 599 45.92 36.94 31.21
C ARG A 599 44.62 37.72 30.93
N LEU A 600 43.94 38.26 31.93
CA LEU A 600 42.83 39.21 31.78
C LEU A 600 43.38 40.67 31.70
N PRO A 601 42.76 41.59 30.93
CA PRO A 601 43.17 43.01 30.91
C PRO A 601 42.52 43.88 31.99
N ASP A 602 43.17 44.98 32.39
CA ASP A 602 42.75 45.94 33.45
C ASP A 602 41.25 46.32 33.47
N LEU A 603 40.62 46.32 32.29
CA LEU A 603 39.22 46.72 32.09
C LEU A 603 38.22 45.57 32.33
N VAL A 604 38.62 44.31 32.06
CA VAL A 604 37.79 43.11 32.17
C VAL A 604 37.77 42.62 33.62
N GLU A 605 38.93 42.57 34.29
CA GLU A 605 39.05 42.30 35.74
C GLU A 605 38.13 43.25 36.53
N THR A 606 38.15 44.55 36.17
CA THR A 606 37.28 45.60 36.76
C THR A 606 35.77 45.35 36.54
N ALA A 607 35.39 44.56 35.53
CA ALA A 607 33.99 44.28 35.18
C ALA A 607 33.45 43.03 35.89
N ILE A 608 34.18 41.91 35.86
CA ILE A 608 33.75 40.65 36.50
C ILE A 608 33.87 40.66 38.03
N GLY A 609 34.71 41.54 38.59
CA GLY A 609 34.76 41.83 40.03
C GLY A 609 36.00 41.31 40.77
N THR A 610 36.89 40.61 40.08
CA THR A 610 38.24 40.27 40.53
C THR A 610 39.10 41.55 40.75
N ASP A 611 40.21 41.49 41.51
CA ASP A 611 41.06 42.69 41.70
C ASP A 611 42.08 42.79 40.54
N PRO A 612 42.15 43.88 39.75
CA PRO A 612 43.03 44.02 38.58
C PRO A 612 44.57 44.08 38.87
N LEU A 613 45.00 43.41 39.93
CA LEU A 613 46.29 43.46 40.63
C LEU A 613 46.58 42.20 41.50
N ASP A 614 45.68 41.22 41.59
CA ASP A 614 45.87 39.91 42.26
C ASP A 614 45.18 38.83 41.40
N ALA A 615 45.93 37.79 41.02
CA ALA A 615 45.59 36.86 39.93
C ALA A 615 44.89 35.55 40.38
N ASP A 616 44.32 35.56 41.59
CA ASP A 616 43.92 34.39 42.40
C ASP A 616 43.01 34.97 43.50
N SER A 617 41.73 35.17 43.18
CA SER A 617 40.84 36.09 43.92
C SER A 617 40.20 35.49 45.18
N ASP A 618 40.01 34.17 45.22
CA ASP A 618 39.39 33.36 46.29
C ASP A 618 40.39 32.72 47.28
N ASP A 619 41.69 32.63 46.95
CA ASP A 619 42.72 31.87 47.67
C ASP A 619 42.53 30.31 47.68
N ASP A 620 41.86 29.71 46.68
CA ASP A 620 41.75 28.25 46.47
C ASP A 620 43.09 27.61 46.05
N GLY A 621 43.73 28.07 44.97
CA GLY A 621 44.93 27.42 44.41
C GLY A 621 45.08 27.39 42.89
N VAL A 622 44.02 27.70 42.15
CA VAL A 622 44.00 27.89 40.69
C VAL A 622 44.28 29.39 40.39
N LEU A 623 43.87 29.94 39.25
CA LEU A 623 44.01 31.36 38.89
C LEU A 623 42.75 31.79 38.13
N ASP A 624 42.29 33.02 38.32
CA ASP A 624 41.04 33.56 37.75
C ASP A 624 40.92 33.32 36.23
N GLY A 625 42.04 33.41 35.48
CA GLY A 625 42.11 33.20 34.03
C GLY A 625 42.57 31.81 33.56
N ASP A 626 42.72 30.83 34.46
CA ASP A 626 42.95 29.40 34.15
C ASP A 626 41.83 28.49 34.73
N GLU A 627 40.79 29.03 35.40
CA GLU A 627 39.64 28.26 35.93
C GLU A 627 38.68 27.72 34.86
N ILE A 628 37.92 26.68 35.21
CA ILE A 628 36.85 26.08 34.39
C ILE A 628 35.59 26.94 34.51
N ASP A 629 35.20 27.52 33.37
CA ASP A 629 34.02 28.39 33.23
C ASP A 629 33.95 29.48 34.32
N PHE A 630 35.09 30.15 34.54
CA PHE A 630 35.40 31.12 35.60
C PHE A 630 34.34 32.19 35.94
N SER A 631 33.38 32.47 35.06
CA SER A 631 32.29 33.45 35.25
C SER A 631 30.92 32.84 35.57
N SER A 632 30.82 31.51 35.62
CA SER A 632 29.60 30.75 35.93
C SER A 632 29.44 30.51 37.43
N ASP A 633 28.26 30.06 37.85
CA ASP A 633 27.87 29.63 39.21
C ASP A 633 27.34 28.19 39.04
N THR A 634 28.16 27.19 39.38
CA THR A 634 27.93 25.80 38.97
C THR A 634 26.92 25.05 39.84
N ASP A 635 26.88 25.29 41.16
CA ASP A 635 26.00 24.59 42.09
C ASP A 635 24.75 25.39 42.51
N GLY A 636 24.73 26.70 42.24
CA GLY A 636 23.66 27.62 42.59
C GLY A 636 23.77 28.23 44.01
N ASP A 637 24.95 28.25 44.64
CA ASP A 637 25.21 28.96 45.91
C ASP A 637 25.08 30.48 45.74
N GLY A 638 25.58 31.03 44.62
CA GLY A 638 25.56 32.46 44.30
C GLY A 638 26.91 33.19 44.35
N GLU A 639 28.03 32.48 44.51
CA GLU A 639 29.38 32.97 44.17
C GLU A 639 29.83 32.29 42.85
N ILE A 640 30.64 32.95 42.01
CA ILE A 640 31.06 32.40 40.70
C ILE A 640 32.34 31.57 40.84
N ASN A 641 32.62 30.65 39.91
CA ASN A 641 33.72 29.69 40.02
C ASN A 641 35.09 30.33 40.32
N ALA A 642 35.46 31.49 39.71
CA ALA A 642 36.69 32.22 40.07
C ALA A 642 36.55 33.21 41.25
N LEU A 643 35.59 32.96 42.14
CA LEU A 643 35.39 33.59 43.44
C LEU A 643 34.94 32.59 44.53
N ASP A 644 34.54 31.37 44.18
CA ASP A 644 34.33 30.23 45.09
C ASP A 644 35.52 29.25 45.05
N ARG A 645 35.36 28.03 45.58
CA ARG A 645 36.46 27.16 46.05
C ARG A 645 36.02 25.72 46.37
N ASP A 646 34.76 25.40 46.09
CA ASP A 646 34.00 24.23 46.57
C ASP A 646 32.86 23.96 45.56
N SER A 647 33.14 24.06 44.25
CA SER A 647 32.16 24.49 43.21
C SER A 647 31.06 23.48 42.82
N ASP A 648 30.94 22.35 43.52
CA ASP A 648 29.77 21.45 43.50
C ASP A 648 29.19 21.12 44.90
N ASN A 649 29.75 21.73 45.95
CA ASN A 649 29.44 21.57 47.36
C ASN A 649 29.49 20.12 47.92
N ASP A 650 30.24 19.20 47.30
CA ASP A 650 30.60 17.93 47.96
C ASP A 650 31.49 18.16 49.20
N GLY A 651 32.31 19.23 49.16
CA GLY A 651 33.13 19.70 50.26
C GLY A 651 34.59 19.25 50.28
N VAL A 652 35.07 18.55 49.25
CA VAL A 652 36.42 18.70 48.73
C VAL A 652 36.51 20.10 48.06
N LEU A 653 37.72 20.60 47.83
CA LEU A 653 37.94 21.97 47.33
C LEU A 653 38.64 21.88 45.98
N ASP A 654 38.28 22.69 44.99
CA ASP A 654 38.61 22.55 43.56
C ASP A 654 40.11 22.28 43.31
N GLY A 655 41.00 23.10 43.88
CA GLY A 655 42.45 22.91 43.78
C GLY A 655 42.95 21.61 44.42
N THR A 656 42.22 20.99 45.35
CA THR A 656 42.51 19.63 45.84
C THR A 656 42.25 18.59 44.75
N GLU A 657 41.12 18.71 44.06
CA GLU A 657 40.62 17.74 43.07
C GLU A 657 41.40 17.80 41.76
N GLN A 658 41.72 19.01 41.30
CA GLN A 658 42.66 19.24 40.21
C GLN A 658 44.10 18.80 40.55
N GLY A 659 44.36 18.33 41.78
CA GLY A 659 45.65 17.80 42.23
C GLY A 659 46.70 18.87 42.52
N VAL A 660 46.28 20.08 42.91
CA VAL A 660 47.17 21.19 43.26
C VAL A 660 47.83 20.90 44.62
N THR A 661 49.11 20.54 44.55
CA THR A 661 49.97 20.36 45.72
C THR A 661 50.70 21.65 46.10
N LEU A 662 51.22 21.72 47.33
CA LEU A 662 52.22 22.72 47.78
C LEU A 662 53.54 22.77 46.94
N ALA A 663 53.66 21.97 45.88
CA ALA A 663 54.77 21.98 44.93
C ALA A 663 54.40 22.44 43.51
N SER A 664 53.10 22.48 43.17
CA SER A 664 52.56 23.03 41.92
C SER A 664 52.00 24.44 42.09
N LEU A 665 51.42 24.75 43.26
CA LEU A 665 50.82 26.04 43.62
C LEU A 665 51.61 27.27 43.15
N THR A 666 50.88 28.30 42.73
CA THR A 666 51.41 29.51 42.11
C THR A 666 52.11 30.46 43.12
N GLY A 667 52.25 31.72 42.74
CA GLY A 667 52.77 32.79 43.60
C GLY A 667 51.73 33.78 44.10
N ALA A 668 50.48 33.63 43.67
CA ALA A 668 49.35 34.48 44.03
C ALA A 668 48.72 33.94 45.33
N THR A 669 48.08 32.75 45.27
CA THR A 669 47.38 32.06 46.37
C THR A 669 47.93 32.33 47.76
N ASN A 670 47.17 33.07 48.57
CA ASN A 670 47.42 33.25 49.98
C ASN A 670 46.80 32.08 50.78
N ILE A 671 47.60 31.02 50.88
CA ILE A 671 47.48 29.82 51.75
C ILE A 671 47.26 30.06 53.26
N ASN A 672 46.90 31.27 53.69
CA ASN A 672 46.54 31.65 55.05
C ASN A 672 45.08 32.14 55.17
N ALA A 673 44.33 32.29 54.07
CA ALA A 673 42.87 32.46 54.12
C ALA A 673 42.22 31.20 54.70
N GLY A 674 42.51 30.05 54.10
CA GLY A 674 42.00 28.73 54.49
C GLY A 674 41.13 28.06 53.44
N ASN A 675 41.10 28.61 52.21
CA ASN A 675 40.33 28.08 51.08
C ASN A 675 41.13 27.01 50.31
N PHE A 676 42.46 27.07 50.27
CA PHE A 676 43.27 25.94 49.79
C PHE A 676 43.44 24.76 50.78
N ILE A 677 43.13 23.53 50.34
CA ILE A 677 43.69 22.29 50.90
C ILE A 677 44.65 21.65 49.88
N PRO A 678 45.95 21.47 50.22
CA PRO A 678 46.90 20.88 49.29
C PRO A 678 46.80 19.36 49.26
N ASP A 679 46.48 18.83 48.09
CA ASP A 679 46.37 17.40 47.80
C ASP A 679 47.61 16.58 48.24
N ALA A 680 47.33 15.41 48.81
CA ALA A 680 48.28 14.46 49.36
C ALA A 680 48.62 13.25 48.43
N ASP A 681 47.90 13.00 47.34
CA ASP A 681 48.25 11.99 46.32
C ASP A 681 47.64 12.31 44.91
N PRO A 682 48.26 13.20 44.10
CA PRO A 682 47.75 13.67 42.78
C PRO A 682 47.76 12.58 41.69
N SER A 683 46.85 11.64 41.87
CA SER A 683 46.47 10.54 40.98
C SER A 683 45.08 9.98 41.30
N THR A 684 44.43 10.46 42.37
CA THR A 684 43.01 10.34 42.70
C THR A 684 42.35 11.72 42.55
N THR A 685 42.32 12.21 41.30
CA THR A 685 41.77 13.52 40.93
C THR A 685 40.35 13.37 40.41
N THR A 686 39.41 14.11 41.01
CA THR A 686 37.97 14.15 40.72
C THR A 686 37.64 15.38 39.85
N SER A 687 36.37 15.75 39.73
CA SER A 687 35.89 16.84 38.89
C SER A 687 35.25 17.93 39.76
N PRO A 688 35.80 19.17 39.84
CA PRO A 688 35.31 20.25 40.72
C PRO A 688 33.89 20.79 40.50
N VAL A 689 33.08 20.07 39.73
CA VAL A 689 31.79 20.48 39.16
C VAL A 689 30.82 19.28 39.07
N ALA A 690 31.09 18.17 39.76
CA ALA A 690 30.34 16.91 39.60
C ALA A 690 30.42 15.98 40.83
N ARG A 691 29.46 16.16 41.74
CA ARG A 691 29.32 15.62 43.11
C ARG A 691 29.16 14.08 43.30
N ASP A 692 29.48 13.30 42.27
CA ASP A 692 29.73 11.84 42.24
C ASP A 692 30.41 11.50 40.88
N SER A 693 31.73 11.37 40.88
CA SER A 693 32.55 11.09 39.69
C SER A 693 32.56 9.63 39.21
N ASP A 694 32.07 8.66 40.00
CA ASP A 694 32.26 7.22 39.71
C ASP A 694 30.95 6.38 39.68
N TRP A 695 29.88 6.96 40.20
CA TRP A 695 28.49 6.54 40.20
C TRP A 695 28.21 5.32 41.10
N GLY A 696 28.98 5.19 42.18
CA GLY A 696 28.73 4.27 43.29
C GLY A 696 27.56 4.68 44.20
N GLY A 697 27.08 5.93 44.12
CA GLY A 697 25.99 6.45 44.95
C GLY A 697 26.47 7.05 46.27
N VAL A 698 27.75 7.39 46.37
CA VAL A 698 28.38 8.06 47.53
C VAL A 698 29.24 9.21 46.99
N SER A 699 29.04 10.42 47.50
CA SER A 699 29.84 11.59 47.07
C SER A 699 31.25 11.58 47.65
N GLU A 700 32.23 12.08 46.91
CA GLU A 700 33.67 11.91 47.14
C GLU A 700 34.15 12.48 48.49
N GLY A 701 33.51 13.53 48.99
CA GLY A 701 33.77 14.22 50.25
C GLY A 701 33.11 13.55 51.46
N ALA A 702 32.32 12.50 51.22
CA ALA A 702 31.95 11.48 52.20
C ALA A 702 32.93 10.31 52.17
N GLU A 703 33.38 9.89 50.97
CA GLU A 703 34.36 8.84 50.75
C GLU A 703 35.75 9.19 51.30
N ASP A 704 36.44 10.21 50.75
CA ASP A 704 37.50 10.93 51.45
C ASP A 704 36.88 11.82 52.54
N THR A 705 36.37 11.18 53.59
CA THR A 705 35.77 11.83 54.77
C THR A 705 36.71 12.84 55.45
N ASN A 706 37.99 12.89 55.08
CA ASN A 706 38.97 13.81 55.61
C ASN A 706 39.49 14.86 54.62
N ARG A 707 38.98 14.84 53.36
CA ARG A 707 39.12 15.87 52.32
C ARG A 707 40.56 16.31 52.11
N ASN A 708 41.41 15.39 51.66
CA ASN A 708 42.83 15.66 51.36
C ASN A 708 43.34 15.10 50.02
N GLY A 709 42.46 14.54 49.19
CA GLY A 709 42.78 14.02 47.85
C GLY A 709 43.37 12.61 47.85
N ARG A 710 43.10 11.82 48.90
CA ARG A 710 43.84 10.56 49.14
C ARG A 710 43.07 9.54 49.96
N LEU A 711 42.78 8.41 49.32
CA LEU A 711 42.43 7.14 49.97
C LEU A 711 43.44 6.77 51.10
N GLU A 712 43.00 6.76 52.37
CA GLU A 712 43.78 6.27 53.50
C GLU A 712 43.33 4.89 54.02
N THR A 713 42.86 4.74 55.25
CA THR A 713 42.61 3.39 55.83
C THR A 713 41.41 3.43 56.76
N GLY A 714 40.25 3.59 56.15
CA GLY A 714 38.95 3.79 56.79
C GLY A 714 37.96 4.53 55.89
N GLU A 715 38.47 5.22 54.87
CA GLU A 715 37.77 5.72 53.69
C GLU A 715 37.59 4.64 52.60
N THR A 716 36.64 4.87 51.69
CA THR A 716 36.46 4.19 50.38
C THR A 716 37.21 4.95 49.27
N ASP A 717 37.27 4.41 48.04
CA ASP A 717 38.07 4.96 46.93
C ASP A 717 37.15 5.70 45.94
N PRO A 718 37.21 7.05 45.78
CA PRO A 718 36.27 7.85 44.99
C PRO A 718 36.28 7.65 43.46
N ASN A 719 36.68 6.46 43.03
CA ASN A 719 37.01 6.02 41.68
C ASN A 719 36.86 4.46 41.56
N ASP A 720 36.28 3.76 42.55
CA ASP A 720 35.94 2.33 42.49
C ASP A 720 34.62 1.96 43.22
N PRO A 721 33.45 1.93 42.53
CA PRO A 721 32.09 1.95 43.12
C PRO A 721 31.65 0.58 43.68
N ARG A 722 32.42 0.05 44.65
CA ARG A 722 32.36 -1.35 45.09
C ARG A 722 32.77 -1.62 46.54
N ASP A 723 33.25 -0.65 47.33
CA ASP A 723 33.56 -0.88 48.75
C ASP A 723 32.75 -0.08 49.79
N ASP A 724 31.72 0.61 49.29
CA ASP A 724 30.65 1.41 49.94
C ASP A 724 29.82 0.64 50.97
N SER A 725 29.74 -0.68 50.81
CA SER A 725 28.93 -1.67 51.56
C SER A 725 29.28 -1.82 53.06
N ARG A 726 29.70 -0.74 53.72
CA ARG A 726 29.93 -0.67 55.18
C ARG A 726 29.78 0.74 55.76
N ALA A 727 28.82 1.50 55.25
CA ALA A 727 28.58 2.89 55.61
C ALA A 727 28.48 3.13 57.13
N PRO A 728 29.04 4.24 57.65
CA PRO A 728 28.80 4.71 59.01
C PRO A 728 27.47 5.49 59.08
N GLY A 729 26.36 4.77 58.89
CA GLY A 729 24.98 5.30 58.93
C GLY A 729 23.94 4.37 59.56
N ASP A 730 24.34 3.13 59.87
CA ASP A 730 23.59 2.13 60.65
C ASP A 730 23.83 2.36 62.16
N SER A 731 22.90 3.05 62.86
CA SER A 731 23.00 3.28 64.32
C SER A 731 22.62 2.06 65.16
N ASP A 732 21.71 1.26 64.65
CA ASP A 732 21.08 0.17 65.35
C ASP A 732 21.92 -1.13 65.26
N GLY A 733 22.17 -1.58 64.03
CA GLY A 733 22.90 -2.78 63.64
C GLY A 733 22.04 -3.96 63.16
N ASP A 734 20.92 -3.76 62.48
CA ASP A 734 20.08 -4.79 61.86
C ASP A 734 20.54 -5.11 60.42
N GLY A 735 20.61 -4.10 59.54
CA GLY A 735 20.82 -4.20 58.11
C GLY A 735 20.63 -2.86 57.34
N LEU A 736 19.76 -1.96 57.81
CA LEU A 736 19.39 -0.71 57.13
C LEU A 736 20.23 0.51 57.61
N LEU A 737 19.98 1.70 57.06
CA LEU A 737 20.61 2.97 57.47
C LEU A 737 19.61 3.95 58.13
N ASP A 738 20.10 4.80 59.05
CA ASP A 738 19.35 5.84 59.79
C ASP A 738 18.46 6.76 58.91
N ALA A 739 18.78 6.87 57.61
CA ALA A 739 18.09 7.70 56.63
C ALA A 739 17.08 6.91 55.76
N GLU A 740 17.28 5.61 55.62
CA GLU A 740 16.48 4.63 54.89
C GLU A 740 15.29 4.18 55.75
N GLU A 741 15.57 3.84 57.02
CA GLU A 741 14.57 3.60 58.08
C GLU A 741 13.61 4.81 58.22
N VAL A 742 14.16 6.03 58.20
CA VAL A 742 13.38 7.29 58.23
C VAL A 742 12.56 7.53 56.95
N ALA A 743 12.90 6.89 55.83
CA ALA A 743 12.15 6.98 54.58
C ALA A 743 10.99 5.98 54.53
N ILE A 744 11.21 4.72 54.96
CA ILE A 744 10.17 3.67 54.98
C ILE A 744 9.22 3.80 56.19
N GLY A 745 9.71 4.31 57.33
CA GLY A 745 8.89 4.66 58.50
C GLY A 745 9.25 3.97 59.82
N THR A 746 10.24 3.08 59.81
CA THR A 746 10.78 2.37 60.98
C THR A 746 11.57 3.31 61.93
N ASP A 747 11.97 2.85 63.13
CA ASP A 747 12.72 3.68 64.11
C ASP A 747 14.22 3.33 64.09
N PRO A 748 15.15 4.23 63.66
CA PRO A 748 16.62 4.05 63.62
C PRO A 748 17.38 3.64 64.90
N PHE A 749 16.66 3.19 65.92
CA PHE A 749 17.17 2.80 67.22
C PHE A 749 16.45 1.59 67.84
N ASP A 750 15.51 0.94 67.15
CA ASP A 750 14.93 -0.37 67.50
C ASP A 750 14.85 -1.29 66.28
N ARG A 751 15.07 -2.58 66.52
CA ARG A 751 15.55 -3.57 65.52
C ARG A 751 14.49 -4.29 64.71
N ASP A 752 13.26 -4.05 65.10
CA ASP A 752 12.18 -5.03 65.28
C ASP A 752 10.95 -4.14 65.53
N SER A 753 10.65 -3.26 64.56
CA SER A 753 9.85 -2.03 64.74
C SER A 753 8.40 -2.29 65.14
N ASP A 754 7.90 -3.49 64.87
CA ASP A 754 6.52 -3.95 65.06
C ASP A 754 6.34 -4.88 66.29
N ASP A 755 7.43 -5.32 66.93
CA ASP A 755 7.50 -6.32 68.01
C ASP A 755 7.09 -7.79 67.65
N ASP A 756 7.16 -8.19 66.38
CA ASP A 756 7.04 -9.59 65.93
C ASP A 756 8.23 -10.46 66.43
N GLY A 757 9.47 -10.05 66.18
CA GLY A 757 10.67 -10.78 66.58
C GLY A 757 11.56 -11.35 65.49
N ILE A 758 11.33 -11.03 64.21
CA ILE A 758 12.29 -11.03 63.11
C ILE A 758 13.18 -9.77 63.28
N THR A 759 13.39 -8.90 62.29
CA THR A 759 14.11 -7.61 62.34
C THR A 759 14.03 -6.90 60.98
N ASP A 760 13.70 -5.61 60.96
CA ASP A 760 13.42 -4.73 59.81
C ASP A 760 14.22 -5.08 58.53
N GLY A 761 15.55 -4.93 58.54
CA GLY A 761 16.45 -5.27 57.42
C GLY A 761 16.66 -6.77 57.16
N ALA A 762 15.75 -7.64 57.60
CA ALA A 762 15.77 -9.09 57.42
C ALA A 762 14.39 -9.75 57.23
N GLU A 763 13.29 -8.98 57.23
CA GLU A 763 12.01 -9.45 56.66
C GLU A 763 12.13 -9.77 55.16
N ALA A 764 11.13 -10.47 54.63
CA ALA A 764 10.94 -10.58 53.18
C ALA A 764 10.30 -9.28 52.66
N ASP A 765 10.89 -8.69 51.63
CA ASP A 765 10.36 -7.53 50.89
C ASP A 765 9.86 -6.41 51.83
N TYR A 766 10.72 -6.05 52.77
CA TYR A 766 10.48 -5.23 53.96
C TYR A 766 9.87 -3.82 53.73
N ASP A 767 10.01 -3.27 52.51
CA ASP A 767 9.47 -1.97 52.09
C ASP A 767 8.14 -2.06 51.32
N ILE A 768 7.56 -3.26 51.22
CA ILE A 768 6.26 -3.55 50.57
C ILE A 768 5.17 -3.73 51.63
N ASP A 769 3.93 -3.38 51.26
CA ASP A 769 2.68 -3.65 51.98
C ASP A 769 2.00 -4.85 51.28
N THR A 770 1.96 -6.02 51.93
CA THR A 770 1.65 -7.31 51.28
C THR A 770 0.15 -7.66 51.29
N ASP A 771 -0.58 -7.43 52.40
CA ASP A 771 -2.04 -7.67 52.47
C ASP A 771 -2.90 -6.45 52.08
N LEU A 772 -2.28 -5.26 51.95
CA LEU A 772 -2.90 -3.97 51.62
C LEU A 772 -3.75 -3.34 52.75
N ASP A 773 -3.47 -3.63 54.03
CA ASP A 773 -3.97 -2.92 55.22
C ASP A 773 -3.52 -1.45 55.25
N GLY A 774 -2.26 -1.18 54.86
CA GLY A 774 -1.67 0.16 54.78
C GLY A 774 -0.48 0.45 55.70
N ASP A 775 0.02 -0.55 56.45
CA ASP A 775 1.35 -0.57 57.06
C ASP A 775 2.23 -1.57 56.26
N ILE A 776 3.54 -1.32 56.10
CA ILE A 776 4.46 -2.21 55.35
C ILE A 776 4.90 -3.43 56.18
N ASN A 777 5.44 -4.48 55.56
CA ASN A 777 5.90 -5.72 56.22
C ASN A 777 6.79 -5.43 57.45
N ALA A 778 7.78 -4.52 57.37
CA ALA A 778 8.61 -4.14 58.52
C ALA A 778 7.90 -3.29 59.61
N LEU A 779 6.58 -3.13 59.53
CA LEU A 779 5.70 -2.45 60.48
C LEU A 779 4.45 -3.27 60.86
N ASP A 780 4.16 -4.39 60.20
CA ASP A 780 2.98 -5.24 60.47
C ASP A 780 3.35 -6.70 60.86
N PRO A 781 2.93 -7.18 62.04
CA PRO A 781 3.28 -8.52 62.57
C PRO A 781 2.40 -9.67 62.06
N ASP A 782 1.64 -9.51 60.98
CA ASP A 782 0.63 -10.48 60.49
C ASP A 782 0.56 -10.38 58.94
N SER A 783 1.72 -10.29 58.26
CA SER A 783 1.95 -9.64 56.94
C SER A 783 1.06 -10.05 55.75
N ASP A 784 0.38 -11.19 55.81
CA ASP A 784 -0.53 -11.67 54.75
C ASP A 784 -2.03 -11.67 55.15
N GLY A 785 -2.34 -11.19 56.36
CA GLY A 785 -3.70 -11.09 56.89
C GLY A 785 -4.37 -12.45 57.18
N ASP A 786 -3.61 -13.54 57.31
CA ASP A 786 -4.07 -14.83 57.82
C ASP A 786 -4.47 -14.75 59.30
N GLY A 787 -3.50 -14.31 60.12
CA GLY A 787 -3.61 -14.38 61.55
C GLY A 787 -2.53 -15.09 62.36
N ILE A 788 -1.62 -15.83 61.74
CA ILE A 788 -0.43 -16.35 62.40
C ILE A 788 0.69 -15.35 62.19
N LEU A 789 1.21 -14.83 63.29
CA LEU A 789 2.17 -13.73 63.29
C LEU A 789 3.53 -14.23 62.78
N ASP A 790 4.18 -13.52 61.85
CA ASP A 790 5.29 -13.94 60.98
C ASP A 790 6.40 -14.77 61.65
N GLY A 791 6.90 -14.31 62.80
CA GLY A 791 7.93 -14.97 63.60
C GLY A 791 7.48 -16.32 64.16
N THR A 792 6.18 -16.56 64.31
CA THR A 792 5.61 -17.88 64.59
C THR A 792 5.82 -18.82 63.41
N GLU A 793 5.58 -18.33 62.20
CA GLU A 793 5.49 -19.08 60.94
C GLU A 793 6.85 -19.57 60.47
N ILE A 794 7.85 -18.68 60.48
CA ILE A 794 9.25 -19.06 60.23
C ILE A 794 9.86 -19.92 61.37
N GLY A 795 9.07 -20.23 62.41
CA GLY A 795 9.39 -21.18 63.47
C GLY A 795 10.21 -20.62 64.64
N LEU A 796 10.07 -19.33 64.98
CA LEU A 796 10.75 -18.76 66.14
C LEU A 796 10.12 -19.24 67.44
N THR A 797 10.72 -20.26 68.05
CA THR A 797 10.36 -20.70 69.42
C THR A 797 10.74 -19.69 70.54
N ALA A 798 11.32 -18.54 70.19
CA ALA A 798 11.61 -17.39 71.04
C ALA A 798 11.97 -16.18 70.15
N PRO A 799 11.58 -14.94 70.52
CA PRO A 799 11.73 -13.78 69.64
C PRO A 799 13.17 -13.27 69.63
N GLY A 800 13.48 -12.53 68.56
CA GLY A 800 14.78 -12.08 68.09
C GLY A 800 15.55 -11.13 68.99
N ILE A 801 16.06 -10.04 68.39
CA ILE A 801 17.03 -9.12 69.02
C ILE A 801 16.57 -7.65 68.98
N GLY A 802 15.28 -7.34 68.79
CA GLY A 802 14.67 -6.12 69.34
C GLY A 802 13.59 -6.48 70.36
N THR A 803 12.36 -6.65 69.88
CA THR A 803 11.17 -7.27 70.50
C THR A 803 10.94 -6.97 71.99
N ASP A 804 10.15 -5.94 72.28
CA ASP A 804 9.45 -5.78 73.55
C ASP A 804 8.31 -6.80 73.70
N ARG A 805 8.69 -7.92 74.29
CA ARG A 805 7.83 -9.03 74.74
C ARG A 805 6.67 -8.64 75.68
N ASP A 806 6.54 -7.38 76.11
CA ASP A 806 5.37 -6.84 76.83
C ASP A 806 4.34 -6.16 75.88
N ALA A 807 4.62 -5.95 74.59
CA ALA A 807 3.70 -5.42 73.57
C ALA A 807 2.60 -6.45 73.20
N GLY A 808 3.01 -7.56 72.58
CA GLY A 808 2.16 -8.74 72.37
C GLY A 808 2.14 -9.34 70.97
N ASN A 809 2.92 -8.78 70.04
CA ASN A 809 2.90 -9.13 68.61
C ASN A 809 3.73 -10.40 68.30
N PHE A 810 4.59 -10.85 69.20
CA PHE A 810 5.20 -12.17 69.09
C PHE A 810 4.40 -13.33 69.75
N VAL A 811 4.14 -14.41 69.00
CA VAL A 811 3.76 -15.72 69.54
C VAL A 811 4.88 -16.77 69.36
N PRO A 812 5.44 -17.35 70.44
CA PRO A 812 6.45 -18.40 70.30
C PRO A 812 5.85 -19.73 69.85
N ASP A 813 6.28 -20.17 68.67
CA ASP A 813 5.94 -21.44 68.05
C ASP A 813 6.13 -22.67 68.98
N ALA A 814 5.23 -23.64 68.83
CA ALA A 814 5.13 -24.87 69.58
C ALA A 814 5.78 -26.11 68.93
N ASP A 815 6.04 -26.15 67.61
CA ASP A 815 6.83 -27.19 66.92
C ASP A 815 7.53 -26.66 65.64
N PRO A 816 8.81 -26.21 65.73
CA PRO A 816 9.57 -25.60 64.63
C PRO A 816 10.06 -26.65 63.62
N SER A 817 9.09 -27.33 63.02
CA SER A 817 9.20 -28.26 61.92
C SER A 817 7.89 -28.35 61.10
N THR A 818 6.84 -27.68 61.54
CA THR A 818 5.76 -27.10 60.74
C THR A 818 6.03 -25.59 60.66
N THR A 819 6.13 -25.03 59.46
CA THR A 819 6.48 -23.62 59.20
C THR A 819 5.81 -23.19 57.91
N THR A 820 5.12 -22.07 57.97
CA THR A 820 4.36 -21.41 56.89
C THR A 820 5.19 -20.25 56.31
N ASP A 821 4.68 -19.55 55.29
CA ASP A 821 5.39 -18.47 54.58
C ASP A 821 4.65 -17.14 54.78
N PRO A 822 5.18 -16.15 55.55
CA PRO A 822 4.44 -14.95 55.99
C PRO A 822 3.98 -14.00 54.88
N THR A 823 4.31 -14.30 53.62
CA THR A 823 3.86 -13.53 52.46
C THR A 823 2.74 -14.25 51.70
N LEU A 824 2.25 -15.39 52.21
CA LEU A 824 1.38 -16.33 51.51
C LEU A 824 0.36 -16.98 52.45
N ARG A 825 -0.76 -16.29 52.62
CA ARG A 825 -1.95 -16.58 53.46
C ARG A 825 -2.54 -18.00 53.43
N ASP A 826 -2.09 -18.83 52.50
CA ASP A 826 -2.38 -20.26 52.38
C ASP A 826 -1.09 -20.90 51.83
N THR A 827 -0.28 -21.48 52.73
CA THR A 827 1.06 -21.97 52.38
C THR A 827 1.01 -23.15 51.40
N ASP A 828 -0.02 -24.00 51.48
CA ASP A 828 -0.09 -25.25 50.71
C ASP A 828 -1.04 -25.23 49.51
N ARG A 829 -1.90 -24.20 49.45
CA ARG A 829 -2.90 -23.91 48.42
C ARG A 829 -4.08 -24.88 48.44
N GLY A 830 -4.56 -25.20 49.65
CA GLY A 830 -5.77 -25.99 49.91
C GLY A 830 -7.08 -25.21 49.80
N GLY A 831 -7.02 -23.88 49.83
CA GLY A 831 -8.18 -22.97 49.83
C GLY A 831 -8.66 -22.56 51.24
N VAL A 832 -7.88 -22.86 52.29
CA VAL A 832 -8.22 -22.53 53.68
C VAL A 832 -6.99 -21.93 54.38
N PRO A 833 -7.03 -20.66 54.81
CA PRO A 833 -5.87 -20.00 55.41
C PRO A 833 -5.28 -20.69 56.64
N ASP A 834 -3.96 -20.58 56.78
CA ASP A 834 -3.13 -21.33 57.73
C ASP A 834 -3.55 -21.13 59.21
N GLY A 835 -4.09 -19.97 59.58
CA GLY A 835 -4.63 -19.60 60.89
C GLY A 835 -6.13 -19.86 61.06
N VAL A 836 -6.82 -20.29 60.00
CA VAL A 836 -8.14 -20.96 60.07
C VAL A 836 -7.94 -22.46 60.35
N GLU A 837 -6.90 -23.03 59.76
CA GLU A 837 -6.34 -24.38 59.96
C GLU A 837 -5.79 -24.53 61.39
N ASP A 838 -4.64 -23.91 61.72
CA ASP A 838 -4.17 -23.64 63.10
C ASP A 838 -4.97 -22.49 63.73
N ARG A 839 -6.24 -22.82 63.97
CA ARG A 839 -7.23 -22.03 64.72
C ARG A 839 -6.81 -21.63 66.14
N ASN A 840 -5.68 -22.10 66.64
CA ASN A 840 -5.12 -21.73 67.93
C ASN A 840 -3.83 -20.90 67.82
N ARG A 841 -3.35 -20.65 66.60
CA ARG A 841 -2.25 -19.73 66.21
C ARG A 841 -1.02 -19.95 67.09
N ASN A 842 -0.41 -21.13 66.96
CA ASN A 842 0.78 -21.52 67.74
C ASN A 842 1.87 -22.24 66.93
N GLY A 843 1.76 -22.27 65.59
CA GLY A 843 2.72 -22.89 64.67
C GLY A 843 2.64 -24.42 64.61
N ARG A 844 1.57 -25.03 65.15
CA ARG A 844 1.55 -26.49 65.36
C ARG A 844 0.15 -27.13 65.39
N VAL A 845 -0.09 -27.89 64.32
CA VAL A 845 -1.04 -29.02 64.17
C VAL A 845 -1.34 -29.76 65.49
N ASP A 846 -2.58 -29.60 65.99
CA ASP A 846 -3.07 -30.24 67.23
C ASP A 846 -4.39 -31.04 67.01
N GLU A 847 -4.84 -31.81 68.01
CA GLU A 847 -5.93 -32.80 67.87
C GLU A 847 -7.34 -32.15 67.68
N GLY A 848 -7.59 -31.54 66.52
CA GLY A 848 -8.85 -30.87 66.15
C GLY A 848 -8.69 -29.57 65.32
N GLU A 849 -7.47 -29.13 65.06
CA GLU A 849 -7.08 -28.24 63.97
C GLU A 849 -6.82 -29.07 62.69
N GLY A 850 -6.58 -28.42 61.54
CA GLY A 850 -6.06 -29.07 60.32
C GLY A 850 -4.52 -29.02 60.27
N ASP A 851 -3.94 -29.08 59.07
CA ASP A 851 -2.50 -29.22 58.83
C ASP A 851 -2.11 -28.35 57.61
N PRO A 852 -1.63 -27.09 57.81
CA PRO A 852 -1.28 -26.09 56.77
C PRO A 852 -0.19 -26.48 55.73
N LEU A 853 0.05 -27.78 55.57
CA LEU A 853 1.06 -28.42 54.72
C LEU A 853 0.54 -29.77 54.14
N ASP A 854 -0.76 -30.08 54.24
CA ASP A 854 -1.47 -31.22 53.62
C ASP A 854 -2.96 -30.92 53.26
N MET A 855 -3.18 -30.08 52.23
CA MET A 855 -4.39 -29.79 51.39
C MET A 855 -5.43 -30.92 51.18
N SER A 856 -5.17 -32.15 51.61
CA SER A 856 -6.04 -33.31 51.45
C SER A 856 -6.96 -33.59 52.64
N ASP A 857 -6.93 -32.74 53.66
CA ASP A 857 -7.69 -32.80 54.92
C ASP A 857 -8.97 -31.92 54.89
N ASP A 858 -9.02 -30.94 53.97
CA ASP A 858 -10.04 -29.89 53.89
C ASP A 858 -11.48 -30.34 53.57
N PRO A 859 -12.50 -29.56 54.02
CA PRO A 859 -13.89 -30.00 53.99
C PRO A 859 -14.65 -29.51 52.74
N ASN A 860 -14.79 -30.37 51.72
CA ASN A 860 -15.67 -30.18 50.54
C ASN A 860 -16.88 -29.26 50.82
N LEU A 861 -16.82 -28.06 50.27
CA LEU A 861 -17.93 -27.13 50.14
C LEU A 861 -18.45 -27.18 48.68
N ASP A 862 -19.66 -26.68 48.50
CA ASP A 862 -20.30 -26.22 47.25
C ASP A 862 -21.24 -25.09 47.75
N SER A 863 -21.12 -23.88 47.20
CA SER A 863 -21.41 -22.63 47.94
C SER A 863 -22.55 -21.83 47.33
N ASP A 864 -22.49 -21.69 46.01
CA ASP A 864 -23.47 -21.27 45.03
C ASP A 864 -24.59 -22.34 44.85
N GLY A 865 -24.26 -23.57 44.42
CA GLY A 865 -25.12 -24.73 44.27
C GLY A 865 -25.18 -25.43 42.90
N ASP A 866 -24.30 -25.12 41.95
CA ASP A 866 -24.23 -25.65 40.57
C ASP A 866 -24.11 -27.20 40.48
N GLY A 867 -23.06 -27.78 41.07
CA GLY A 867 -22.56 -29.11 40.71
C GLY A 867 -21.05 -29.33 40.95
N LEU A 868 -20.24 -28.28 40.90
CA LEU A 868 -18.83 -28.25 41.29
C LEU A 868 -18.70 -28.18 42.83
N ARG A 869 -17.66 -27.51 43.36
CA ARG A 869 -17.21 -27.45 44.76
C ARG A 869 -16.11 -26.39 44.87
N ASP A 870 -16.13 -25.44 45.79
CA ASP A 870 -15.25 -24.26 45.85
C ASP A 870 -13.74 -24.47 45.49
N ILE A 871 -13.16 -25.63 45.84
CA ILE A 871 -11.77 -26.06 45.51
C ILE A 871 -11.58 -26.65 44.09
N GLN A 872 -12.66 -26.79 43.32
CA GLN A 872 -12.70 -27.07 41.89
C GLN A 872 -12.82 -25.77 41.14
N GLU A 873 -13.79 -24.89 41.45
CA GLU A 873 -13.87 -23.53 40.90
C GLU A 873 -12.52 -22.79 41.05
N LEU A 874 -12.00 -22.64 42.27
CA LEU A 874 -10.65 -22.07 42.53
C LEU A 874 -9.49 -22.86 41.89
N GLY A 875 -9.74 -24.10 41.45
CA GLY A 875 -8.77 -24.99 40.83
C GLY A 875 -8.79 -24.99 39.30
N ILE A 876 -9.80 -24.36 38.69
CA ILE A 876 -9.97 -24.16 37.24
C ILE A 876 -9.90 -22.66 36.91
N GLY A 877 -10.55 -21.81 37.69
CA GLY A 877 -10.47 -20.35 37.64
C GLY A 877 -11.77 -19.60 37.99
N THR A 878 -12.87 -20.31 38.27
CA THR A 878 -14.22 -19.73 38.42
C THR A 878 -14.52 -19.22 39.83
N ASP A 879 -15.62 -18.45 40.02
CA ASP A 879 -15.97 -17.86 41.33
C ASP A 879 -16.90 -18.79 42.15
N PRO A 880 -16.47 -19.34 43.31
CA PRO A 880 -17.31 -20.17 44.19
C PRO A 880 -18.57 -19.52 44.79
N LEU A 881 -18.94 -18.31 44.38
CA LEU A 881 -20.10 -17.57 44.86
C LEU A 881 -21.09 -17.21 43.75
N ASP A 882 -20.73 -17.38 42.48
CA ASP A 882 -21.67 -17.48 41.37
C ASP A 882 -21.71 -18.93 40.84
N ALA A 883 -22.57 -19.19 39.86
CA ALA A 883 -22.88 -20.54 39.38
C ALA A 883 -22.88 -20.65 37.84
N ASP A 884 -22.34 -19.62 37.21
CA ASP A 884 -22.42 -19.21 35.80
C ASP A 884 -21.45 -18.02 35.75
N THR A 885 -20.17 -18.27 35.44
CA THR A 885 -19.06 -17.34 35.74
C THR A 885 -18.78 -16.33 34.63
N ASP A 886 -19.20 -16.65 33.41
CA ASP A 886 -19.06 -15.89 32.16
C ASP A 886 -20.39 -15.24 31.72
N ASP A 887 -21.50 -15.50 32.40
CA ASP A 887 -22.85 -15.00 32.11
C ASP A 887 -23.46 -15.53 30.79
N ASP A 888 -23.01 -16.68 30.28
CA ASP A 888 -23.50 -17.33 29.05
C ASP A 888 -24.95 -17.85 29.17
N GLY A 889 -25.35 -18.27 30.38
CA GLY A 889 -26.66 -18.83 30.72
C GLY A 889 -26.72 -20.34 30.98
N VAL A 890 -25.66 -21.10 30.72
CA VAL A 890 -25.40 -22.45 31.24
C VAL A 890 -24.99 -22.30 32.71
N SER A 891 -23.94 -22.99 33.19
CA SER A 891 -23.49 -23.09 34.57
C SER A 891 -22.23 -23.96 34.64
N ASP A 892 -21.19 -23.53 35.36
CA ASP A 892 -19.86 -24.16 35.49
C ASP A 892 -19.89 -25.70 35.68
N GLY A 893 -20.93 -26.23 36.33
CA GLY A 893 -21.08 -27.65 36.68
C GLY A 893 -21.99 -28.50 35.81
N ASP A 894 -22.76 -27.92 34.88
CA ASP A 894 -23.60 -28.66 33.91
C ASP A 894 -23.02 -28.63 32.46
N GLU A 895 -22.00 -27.78 32.20
CA GLU A 895 -21.18 -27.64 30.98
C GLU A 895 -20.46 -28.91 30.44
N PRO A 896 -19.99 -28.87 29.16
CA PRO A 896 -19.15 -29.90 28.57
C PRO A 896 -17.64 -29.69 28.88
N GLU A 897 -17.05 -30.62 29.63
CA GLU A 897 -15.62 -30.59 30.07
C GLU A 897 -15.10 -29.22 30.59
N PRO A 898 -15.73 -28.58 31.63
CA PRO A 898 -15.46 -27.22 32.17
C PRO A 898 -14.07 -26.94 32.78
N ALA A 899 -13.06 -27.72 32.43
CA ALA A 899 -11.64 -27.46 32.68
C ALA A 899 -10.82 -27.73 31.40
N GLY A 900 -11.50 -27.57 30.26
CA GLY A 900 -10.98 -27.49 28.91
C GLY A 900 -10.42 -26.12 28.62
N ASP A 901 -10.23 -25.89 27.32
CA ASP A 901 -9.39 -24.91 26.63
C ASP A 901 -9.45 -25.49 25.19
N ALA A 902 -10.57 -25.25 24.50
CA ALA A 902 -11.01 -26.08 23.38
C ALA A 902 -10.55 -25.50 22.03
N ASP A 903 -10.81 -24.22 21.82
CA ASP A 903 -10.22 -23.36 20.80
C ASP A 903 -8.68 -23.18 21.01
N GLY A 904 -8.26 -22.88 22.24
CA GLY A 904 -6.88 -22.67 22.66
C GLY A 904 -6.45 -21.24 23.06
N ASP A 905 -7.35 -20.26 23.27
CA ASP A 905 -6.96 -18.88 23.65
C ASP A 905 -6.29 -18.79 25.05
N SER A 906 -6.49 -19.81 25.92
CA SER A 906 -6.09 -19.90 27.34
C SER A 906 -7.02 -19.29 28.40
N LEU A 907 -8.28 -19.03 28.07
CA LEU A 907 -9.42 -19.15 28.98
C LEU A 907 -9.69 -20.64 29.27
N ILE A 908 -10.87 -20.93 29.80
CA ILE A 908 -11.43 -22.28 29.97
C ILE A 908 -12.93 -22.14 29.70
N ASN A 909 -13.58 -23.19 29.23
CA ASN A 909 -15.00 -23.22 28.86
C ASN A 909 -15.89 -22.50 29.90
N ALA A 910 -15.78 -22.86 31.19
CA ALA A 910 -16.54 -22.25 32.30
C ALA A 910 -16.15 -20.81 32.68
N ARG A 911 -15.45 -20.12 31.78
CA ARG A 911 -15.05 -18.71 31.86
C ARG A 911 -15.08 -18.05 30.49
N ASP A 912 -15.68 -18.70 29.50
CA ASP A 912 -15.69 -18.30 28.10
C ASP A 912 -17.11 -18.42 27.56
N PRO A 913 -17.76 -17.32 27.13
CA PRO A 913 -19.11 -17.39 26.59
C PRO A 913 -19.26 -18.19 25.30
N ASP A 914 -18.15 -18.55 24.64
CA ASP A 914 -18.05 -19.01 23.25
C ASP A 914 -16.89 -20.03 23.15
N SER A 915 -17.11 -21.25 23.66
CA SER A 915 -16.04 -22.18 24.02
C SER A 915 -15.18 -22.72 22.86
N ASP A 916 -15.66 -22.68 21.62
CA ASP A 916 -14.90 -22.98 20.40
C ASP A 916 -14.69 -21.78 19.47
N ASN A 917 -15.21 -20.59 19.82
CA ASN A 917 -15.05 -19.31 19.11
C ASN A 917 -15.69 -19.26 17.70
N ASP A 918 -16.84 -19.91 17.50
CA ASP A 918 -17.63 -19.84 16.25
C ASP A 918 -18.54 -18.59 16.18
N GLY A 919 -18.81 -17.93 17.31
CA GLY A 919 -19.70 -16.77 17.42
C GLY A 919 -21.11 -17.06 17.96
N ILE A 920 -21.48 -18.33 18.15
CA ILE A 920 -22.73 -18.79 18.76
C ILE A 920 -22.47 -19.18 20.22
N LEU A 921 -22.60 -18.20 21.11
CA LEU A 921 -22.43 -18.36 22.57
C LEU A 921 -23.05 -19.66 23.15
N ASP A 922 -22.31 -20.41 23.97
CA ASP A 922 -22.57 -21.76 24.56
C ASP A 922 -24.04 -22.02 24.93
N GLY A 923 -24.68 -21.04 25.59
CA GLY A 923 -26.08 -21.10 26.02
C GLY A 923 -27.09 -21.11 24.88
N THR A 924 -26.78 -20.48 23.76
CA THR A 924 -27.59 -20.49 22.53
C THR A 924 -27.64 -21.90 21.95
N GLU A 925 -26.46 -22.48 21.72
CA GLU A 925 -26.25 -23.85 21.22
C GLU A 925 -26.90 -24.91 22.11
N SER A 926 -26.69 -24.79 23.42
CA SER A 926 -27.27 -25.64 24.45
C SER A 926 -28.82 -25.53 24.53
N GLY A 927 -29.43 -24.60 23.79
CA GLY A 927 -30.87 -24.40 23.69
C GLY A 927 -31.47 -23.66 24.89
N VAL A 928 -30.73 -22.71 25.47
CA VAL A 928 -31.06 -22.02 26.73
C VAL A 928 -31.98 -20.82 26.47
N VAL A 929 -33.23 -21.09 26.12
CA VAL A 929 -34.30 -20.07 25.96
C VAL A 929 -34.60 -19.20 27.20
N THR A 930 -33.97 -19.46 28.34
CA THR A 930 -34.04 -18.65 29.57
C THR A 930 -32.81 -18.91 30.45
N PRO A 931 -32.17 -17.86 31.01
CA PRO A 931 -30.91 -17.97 31.77
C PRO A 931 -31.06 -18.80 33.06
N GLY A 932 -29.91 -19.20 33.61
CA GLY A 932 -29.75 -20.12 34.74
C GLY A 932 -30.19 -19.63 36.12
N GLU A 933 -29.60 -20.20 37.17
CA GLU A 933 -29.51 -19.55 38.49
C GLU A 933 -28.04 -19.15 38.65
N GLY A 934 -27.72 -17.90 38.28
CA GLY A 934 -26.40 -17.35 38.00
C GLY A 934 -26.62 -16.06 37.19
N THR A 935 -26.02 -15.96 35.99
CA THR A 935 -26.33 -15.05 34.86
C THR A 935 -26.78 -13.61 35.21
N ASP A 936 -25.85 -12.66 35.20
CA ASP A 936 -26.15 -11.22 35.12
C ASP A 936 -26.42 -10.77 33.68
N LEU A 937 -27.70 -10.69 33.34
CA LEU A 937 -28.19 -10.14 32.07
C LEU A 937 -27.80 -8.67 31.79
N ASP A 938 -27.18 -7.95 32.74
CA ASP A 938 -26.59 -6.63 32.49
C ASP A 938 -25.13 -6.72 31.97
N ALA A 939 -24.50 -7.91 31.90
CA ALA A 939 -23.15 -8.13 31.35
C ALA A 939 -23.11 -8.12 29.82
N GLY A 940 -23.90 -8.99 29.18
CA GLY A 940 -24.07 -9.04 27.71
C GLY A 940 -24.11 -10.44 27.10
N ASN A 941 -23.50 -11.40 27.79
CA ASN A 941 -23.09 -12.70 27.24
C ASN A 941 -24.22 -13.74 27.10
N PHE A 942 -25.46 -13.41 27.50
CA PHE A 942 -26.61 -14.30 27.37
C PHE A 942 -27.46 -14.00 26.12
N MET A 943 -27.40 -14.89 25.11
CA MET A 943 -28.32 -14.88 23.97
C MET A 943 -29.40 -15.99 24.09
N PRO A 944 -30.70 -15.65 24.19
CA PRO A 944 -31.77 -16.65 24.32
C PRO A 944 -32.18 -17.25 22.97
N ASP A 945 -31.83 -18.51 22.73
CA ASP A 945 -32.16 -19.27 21.51
C ASP A 945 -33.64 -19.18 21.06
N ALA A 946 -33.87 -19.19 19.74
CA ALA A 946 -35.18 -19.00 19.13
C ALA A 946 -35.95 -20.29 18.75
N ASP A 947 -35.33 -21.46 18.60
CA ASP A 947 -35.98 -22.77 18.52
C ASP A 947 -35.09 -23.90 19.11
N PRO A 948 -35.26 -24.27 20.42
CA PRO A 948 -34.49 -25.33 21.10
C PRO A 948 -34.86 -26.73 20.61
N SER A 949 -34.55 -26.98 19.35
CA SER A 949 -34.61 -28.24 18.63
C SER A 949 -33.69 -28.29 17.40
N THR A 950 -33.11 -27.14 17.00
CA THR A 950 -31.72 -26.98 16.53
C THR A 950 -30.82 -26.74 17.76
N THR A 951 -29.65 -27.37 17.80
CA THR A 951 -28.65 -27.34 18.89
C THR A 951 -27.35 -27.99 18.37
N THR A 952 -26.23 -27.34 18.57
CA THR A 952 -24.85 -27.72 18.19
C THR A 952 -24.14 -28.39 19.41
N ASP A 953 -22.81 -28.57 19.41
CA ASP A 953 -22.03 -29.18 20.52
C ASP A 953 -20.84 -28.23 20.85
N PRO A 954 -20.91 -27.38 21.91
CA PRO A 954 -20.01 -26.24 22.22
C PRO A 954 -18.48 -26.49 22.39
N LEU A 955 -17.88 -27.40 21.62
CA LEU A 955 -16.47 -27.82 21.68
C LEU A 955 -15.96 -28.38 20.34
N ASP A 956 -16.67 -28.16 19.23
CA ASP A 956 -16.51 -28.83 17.93
C ASP A 956 -17.10 -27.90 16.83
N ASP A 957 -16.54 -26.68 16.71
CA ASP A 957 -16.64 -25.65 15.63
C ASP A 957 -17.54 -25.97 14.41
N ASP A 958 -17.27 -27.11 13.76
CA ASP A 958 -18.09 -27.72 12.70
C ASP A 958 -18.87 -28.95 13.26
N THR A 959 -20.03 -28.74 13.92
CA THR A 959 -20.82 -29.76 14.64
C THR A 959 -21.09 -31.03 13.81
N ASP A 960 -21.30 -30.87 12.51
CA ASP A 960 -21.76 -31.93 11.63
C ASP A 960 -20.66 -32.56 10.74
N ASN A 961 -19.51 -31.89 10.68
CA ASN A 961 -18.29 -32.18 9.93
C ASN A 961 -18.46 -31.97 8.41
N GLY A 962 -19.07 -30.86 8.02
CA GLY A 962 -19.26 -30.35 6.64
C GLY A 962 -18.05 -29.57 6.14
N GLY A 963 -17.64 -28.54 6.88
CA GLY A 963 -16.53 -27.64 6.56
C GLY A 963 -16.90 -26.16 6.38
N LEU A 964 -17.96 -25.73 7.04
CA LEU A 964 -18.20 -24.37 7.52
C LEU A 964 -18.41 -24.47 9.04
N ASP A 965 -18.15 -23.41 9.77
CA ASP A 965 -18.31 -23.39 11.23
C ASP A 965 -19.77 -22.98 11.57
N ASP A 966 -20.31 -23.45 12.69
CA ASP A 966 -21.76 -23.39 12.97
C ASP A 966 -22.33 -21.95 12.96
N GLY A 967 -21.53 -20.96 13.34
CA GLY A 967 -21.79 -19.52 13.32
C GLY A 967 -21.88 -18.89 11.93
N ASP A 968 -21.11 -19.36 10.96
CA ASP A 968 -21.27 -18.98 9.55
C ASP A 968 -22.58 -19.55 8.98
N GLU A 969 -23.05 -20.67 9.50
CA GLU A 969 -24.32 -21.26 9.12
C GLU A 969 -25.54 -20.54 9.76
N ASP A 970 -25.47 -20.05 11.01
CA ASP A 970 -26.43 -19.11 11.63
C ASP A 970 -25.83 -17.70 11.84
N ILE A 971 -25.58 -16.98 10.73
CA ILE A 971 -25.06 -15.59 10.62
C ILE A 971 -25.73 -14.51 11.49
N ASN A 972 -26.74 -14.86 12.29
CA ASN A 972 -27.40 -13.95 13.22
C ASN A 972 -27.46 -14.48 14.66
N PHE A 973 -26.71 -15.55 14.93
CA PHE A 973 -26.36 -16.12 16.23
C PHE A 973 -27.58 -16.31 17.15
N ASN A 974 -28.67 -16.89 16.61
CA ASN A 974 -29.95 -17.01 17.32
C ASN A 974 -30.36 -18.47 17.65
N GLY A 975 -29.53 -19.45 17.25
CA GLY A 975 -29.73 -20.88 17.46
C GLY A 975 -30.77 -21.50 16.53
N ARG A 976 -31.13 -20.83 15.43
CA ARG A 976 -32.26 -21.22 14.59
C ARG A 976 -32.28 -20.57 13.20
N ILE A 977 -31.89 -21.40 12.23
CA ILE A 977 -32.32 -21.45 10.82
C ILE A 977 -33.59 -20.63 10.53
N ASP A 978 -33.42 -19.50 9.84
CA ASP A 978 -34.50 -18.61 9.41
C ASP A 978 -34.73 -18.66 7.89
N ALA A 979 -34.07 -17.80 7.10
CA ALA A 979 -34.39 -17.63 5.68
C ALA A 979 -33.30 -16.92 4.85
N GLY A 980 -32.05 -17.36 5.03
CA GLY A 980 -30.87 -16.94 4.28
C GLY A 980 -29.69 -17.85 4.66
N GLU A 981 -29.63 -18.14 5.95
CA GLU A 981 -28.84 -19.17 6.66
C GLU A 981 -28.93 -20.58 6.06
N LEU A 982 -27.94 -21.40 6.43
CA LEU A 982 -27.84 -22.84 6.15
C LEU A 982 -28.45 -23.68 7.31
N ASP A 983 -28.00 -24.91 7.57
CA ASP A 983 -28.55 -25.83 8.60
C ASP A 983 -27.36 -26.54 9.28
N PRO A 984 -26.81 -25.99 10.40
CA PRO A 984 -25.57 -26.44 11.07
C PRO A 984 -25.63 -27.87 11.69
N ASN A 985 -26.08 -28.84 10.89
CA ASN A 985 -26.64 -30.14 11.25
C ASN A 985 -26.98 -31.05 10.02
N ASP A 986 -26.89 -30.62 8.75
CA ASP A 986 -27.05 -31.45 7.53
C ASP A 986 -25.94 -31.18 6.46
N PRO A 987 -24.79 -31.92 6.45
CA PRO A 987 -23.63 -31.66 5.57
C PRO A 987 -23.84 -32.14 4.13
N GLU A 988 -24.83 -31.55 3.46
CA GLU A 988 -25.12 -31.66 2.04
C GLU A 988 -25.51 -30.29 1.40
N ASP A 989 -25.41 -29.13 2.08
CA ASP A 989 -25.56 -27.78 1.47
C ASP A 989 -24.44 -26.74 1.70
N ASP A 990 -23.52 -27.00 2.64
CA ASP A 990 -22.13 -26.51 2.74
C ASP A 990 -21.29 -26.66 1.45
N GLU A 991 -21.58 -27.64 0.57
CA GLU A 991 -20.93 -27.84 -0.76
C GLU A 991 -21.21 -26.67 -1.77
N PHE A 992 -21.63 -25.50 -1.28
CA PHE A 992 -21.90 -24.26 -2.02
C PHE A 992 -21.32 -22.98 -1.41
N GLY A 993 -20.72 -23.02 -0.21
CA GLY A 993 -20.41 -21.81 0.57
C GLY A 993 -18.96 -21.62 1.05
N VAL A 994 -18.03 -22.56 0.80
CA VAL A 994 -16.63 -22.40 1.24
C VAL A 994 -16.00 -21.17 0.59
N ASP A 995 -15.51 -20.30 1.46
CA ASP A 995 -14.76 -19.05 1.31
C ASP A 995 -13.75 -19.16 2.48
N ARG A 996 -12.44 -19.01 2.21
CA ARG A 996 -11.40 -19.51 3.15
C ARG A 996 -10.76 -18.41 4.00
N ASP A 997 -10.86 -17.18 3.53
CA ASP A 997 -10.21 -16.00 4.07
C ASP A 997 -11.23 -14.90 4.41
N GLY A 998 -12.48 -15.03 3.95
CA GLY A 998 -13.66 -14.34 4.47
C GLY A 998 -14.05 -13.10 3.68
N ASP A 999 -13.70 -13.02 2.40
CA ASP A 999 -13.90 -11.83 1.56
C ASP A 999 -15.32 -11.71 0.94
N GLY A 1000 -16.10 -12.79 0.97
CA GLY A 1000 -17.43 -12.90 0.36
C GLY A 1000 -17.48 -13.68 -0.97
N VAL A 1001 -16.35 -14.18 -1.46
CA VAL A 1001 -16.18 -14.83 -2.76
C VAL A 1001 -15.76 -16.30 -2.57
N PRO A 1002 -16.62 -17.28 -2.91
CA PRO A 1002 -16.29 -18.68 -2.68
C PRO A 1002 -15.10 -19.22 -3.48
N ASP A 1003 -14.24 -19.97 -2.78
CA ASP A 1003 -13.09 -20.88 -3.08
C ASP A 1003 -13.06 -21.60 -4.46
N THR A 1004 -14.16 -21.55 -5.20
CA THR A 1004 -14.40 -22.23 -6.49
C THR A 1004 -14.60 -21.30 -7.69
N ILE A 1005 -14.71 -19.99 -7.45
CA ILE A 1005 -14.72 -18.91 -8.44
C ILE A 1005 -13.65 -17.85 -8.16
N ASP A 1006 -13.25 -17.75 -6.90
CA ASP A 1006 -12.17 -16.95 -6.32
C ASP A 1006 -10.78 -17.15 -7.00
N ASN A 1007 -10.02 -16.05 -7.14
CA ASN A 1007 -8.66 -16.00 -7.67
C ASN A 1007 -7.53 -15.86 -6.61
N CYS A 1008 -7.81 -15.57 -5.33
CA CYS A 1008 -6.83 -15.66 -4.23
C CYS A 1008 -7.31 -16.52 -3.03
N PRO A 1009 -7.53 -17.85 -3.20
CA PRO A 1009 -8.21 -18.69 -2.20
C PRO A 1009 -7.37 -19.11 -0.98
N ASP A 1010 -6.60 -18.20 -0.41
CA ASP A 1010 -5.93 -18.28 0.90
C ASP A 1010 -5.66 -16.84 1.48
N ASP A 1011 -5.98 -15.75 0.76
CA ASP A 1011 -5.64 -14.34 1.06
C ASP A 1011 -6.73 -13.36 0.52
N PRO A 1012 -7.46 -12.58 1.36
CA PRO A 1012 -8.77 -11.99 1.00
C PRO A 1012 -8.76 -10.89 -0.09
N ASN A 1013 -9.59 -11.00 -1.15
CA ASN A 1013 -9.73 -9.99 -2.21
C ASN A 1013 -11.13 -9.92 -2.86
N GLY A 1014 -12.12 -9.41 -2.12
CA GLY A 1014 -13.53 -9.46 -2.54
C GLY A 1014 -13.91 -8.69 -3.82
N ASP A 1015 -13.03 -7.84 -4.34
CA ASP A 1015 -13.17 -7.19 -5.66
C ASP A 1015 -12.68 -8.06 -6.82
N GLN A 1016 -11.91 -9.12 -6.52
CA GLN A 1016 -11.38 -10.12 -7.44
C GLN A 1016 -10.49 -9.52 -8.53
N ARG A 1017 -9.63 -8.58 -8.14
CA ARG A 1017 -8.62 -7.95 -9.01
C ARG A 1017 -7.62 -9.00 -9.55
N ASP A 1018 -7.32 -8.86 -10.84
CA ASP A 1018 -6.47 -9.73 -11.66
C ASP A 1018 -5.88 -8.86 -12.78
N THR A 1019 -4.84 -8.10 -12.46
CA THR A 1019 -4.32 -7.02 -13.31
C THR A 1019 -3.73 -7.56 -14.63
N ASP A 1020 -2.85 -8.56 -14.61
CA ASP A 1020 -2.27 -9.15 -15.84
C ASP A 1020 -3.21 -10.15 -16.59
N ASN A 1021 -4.20 -10.74 -15.90
CA ASN A 1021 -5.12 -11.78 -16.40
C ASN A 1021 -4.49 -13.21 -16.59
N ASP A 1022 -3.49 -13.62 -15.80
CA ASP A 1022 -3.02 -15.03 -15.67
C ASP A 1022 -4.04 -15.87 -14.86
N GLY A 1023 -4.55 -15.31 -13.77
CA GLY A 1023 -5.61 -15.89 -12.93
C GLY A 1023 -5.17 -16.52 -11.60
N ASP A 1024 -3.97 -16.20 -11.12
CA ASP A 1024 -3.73 -15.92 -9.69
C ASP A 1024 -3.94 -14.36 -9.55
N GLY A 1025 -4.38 -13.81 -8.40
CA GLY A 1025 -4.83 -12.40 -8.28
C GLY A 1025 -3.90 -11.44 -7.51
N ASP A 1026 -4.15 -10.13 -7.60
CA ASP A 1026 -3.28 -9.05 -7.06
C ASP A 1026 -3.01 -9.15 -5.54
N ALA A 1027 -3.91 -9.78 -4.76
CA ALA A 1027 -3.67 -10.00 -3.33
C ALA A 1027 -2.71 -11.17 -3.03
N CYS A 1028 -2.31 -11.94 -4.04
CA CYS A 1028 -1.60 -13.21 -3.86
C CYS A 1028 -0.55 -13.58 -4.94
N ASP A 1029 -0.22 -12.71 -5.91
CA ASP A 1029 1.03 -12.80 -6.70
C ASP A 1029 2.22 -12.13 -5.95
N ASP A 1030 3.41 -12.12 -6.57
CA ASP A 1030 4.60 -11.34 -6.17
C ASP A 1030 5.05 -10.38 -7.34
N ASP A 1031 4.18 -10.11 -8.34
CA ASP A 1031 4.50 -9.56 -9.69
C ASP A 1031 3.19 -9.11 -10.43
N ASP A 1032 2.36 -8.25 -9.81
CA ASP A 1032 0.92 -7.99 -10.15
C ASP A 1032 0.58 -7.71 -11.64
N ASP A 1033 1.45 -7.01 -12.37
CA ASP A 1033 1.28 -6.72 -13.81
C ASP A 1033 2.10 -7.63 -14.74
N ASN A 1034 2.95 -8.50 -14.17
CA ASN A 1034 3.87 -9.43 -14.82
C ASN A 1034 4.88 -8.79 -15.82
N ASP A 1035 5.27 -7.52 -15.63
CA ASP A 1035 6.46 -6.91 -16.25
C ASP A 1035 7.74 -7.75 -15.96
N GLY A 1036 7.87 -8.23 -14.72
CA GLY A 1036 9.02 -8.99 -14.23
C GLY A 1036 9.98 -8.20 -13.34
N LEU A 1037 9.53 -7.11 -12.72
CA LEU A 1037 10.07 -6.57 -11.48
C LEU A 1037 9.49 -7.35 -10.27
N SER A 1038 8.59 -6.76 -9.48
CA SER A 1038 7.86 -7.29 -8.32
C SER A 1038 7.50 -6.11 -7.41
N ASP A 1039 6.29 -6.02 -6.88
CA ASP A 1039 5.77 -4.98 -5.98
C ASP A 1039 6.75 -4.58 -4.84
N ASP A 1040 7.32 -5.55 -4.10
CA ASP A 1040 8.36 -5.37 -3.05
C ASP A 1040 9.68 -4.71 -3.57
N ALA A 1041 9.84 -4.58 -4.89
CA ALA A 1041 10.97 -3.94 -5.59
C ALA A 1041 10.57 -2.72 -6.44
N GLU A 1042 9.28 -2.59 -6.80
CA GLU A 1042 8.69 -1.41 -7.45
C GLU A 1042 8.50 -0.29 -6.44
N ALA A 1043 8.06 -0.62 -5.22
CA ALA A 1043 8.14 0.28 -4.08
C ALA A 1043 9.60 0.68 -3.69
N ASP A 1044 10.60 -0.15 -4.04
CA ASP A 1044 12.04 0.13 -3.86
C ASP A 1044 12.62 0.94 -5.06
N ALA A 1045 11.83 1.13 -6.13
CA ALA A 1045 12.14 1.89 -7.34
C ALA A 1045 11.38 3.23 -7.46
N GLY A 1046 10.15 3.29 -6.98
CA GLY A 1046 9.20 4.39 -7.20
C GLY A 1046 8.25 4.18 -8.38
N THR A 1047 7.94 2.93 -8.75
CA THR A 1047 7.02 2.57 -9.85
C THR A 1047 5.72 1.95 -9.34
N SER A 1048 4.74 1.76 -10.23
CA SER A 1048 3.38 1.28 -9.90
C SER A 1048 3.22 -0.23 -10.11
N PRO A 1049 2.99 -1.05 -9.06
CA PRO A 1049 2.75 -2.49 -9.15
C PRO A 1049 1.69 -2.94 -10.18
N THR A 1050 0.73 -2.08 -10.49
CA THR A 1050 -0.38 -2.38 -11.40
C THR A 1050 -0.27 -1.67 -12.75
N ASP A 1051 0.88 -1.11 -13.13
CA ASP A 1051 1.08 -0.47 -14.45
C ASP A 1051 2.48 -0.72 -15.06
N PRO A 1052 2.62 -1.63 -16.05
CA PRO A 1052 3.91 -2.20 -16.46
C PRO A 1052 4.75 -1.30 -17.39
N ASP A 1053 4.50 0.01 -17.42
CA ASP A 1053 5.10 1.00 -18.35
C ASP A 1053 4.91 2.39 -17.69
N SER A 1054 5.44 2.59 -16.46
CA SER A 1054 5.05 3.67 -15.52
C SER A 1054 5.18 5.11 -16.07
N ASP A 1055 5.91 5.32 -17.17
CA ASP A 1055 6.03 6.63 -17.84
C ASP A 1055 5.46 6.72 -19.28
N ASP A 1056 4.76 5.66 -19.74
CA ASP A 1056 4.04 5.55 -21.04
C ASP A 1056 4.96 5.74 -22.29
N ASP A 1057 6.26 5.43 -22.16
CA ASP A 1057 7.28 5.39 -23.22
C ASP A 1057 7.10 4.21 -24.21
N GLY A 1058 6.78 3.02 -23.69
CA GLY A 1058 6.80 1.76 -24.42
C GLY A 1058 8.00 0.84 -24.12
N LEU A 1059 8.67 1.04 -22.98
CA LEU A 1059 9.51 0.06 -22.30
C LEU A 1059 8.84 -0.30 -20.97
N LEU A 1060 9.07 -1.52 -20.49
CA LEU A 1060 8.52 -1.97 -19.21
C LEU A 1060 9.56 -1.76 -18.10
N ASP A 1061 9.14 -1.34 -16.92
CA ASP A 1061 9.99 -0.91 -15.79
C ASP A 1061 11.04 -1.96 -15.40
N GLY A 1062 10.68 -3.23 -15.43
CA GLY A 1062 11.55 -4.38 -15.23
C GLY A 1062 12.35 -4.78 -16.47
N GLU A 1063 11.95 -4.48 -17.71
CA GLU A 1063 12.93 -4.44 -18.82
C GLU A 1063 13.96 -3.33 -18.56
N GLU A 1064 13.55 -2.16 -18.05
CA GLU A 1064 14.42 -1.00 -17.85
C GLU A 1064 15.50 -1.23 -16.79
N ILE A 1065 15.06 -1.43 -15.54
CA ILE A 1065 15.94 -1.64 -14.37
C ILE A 1065 16.85 -2.86 -14.56
N ASN A 1066 16.37 -3.93 -15.21
CA ASN A 1066 17.18 -5.13 -15.42
C ASN A 1066 18.06 -5.10 -16.69
N THR A 1067 17.76 -4.28 -17.70
CA THR A 1067 18.31 -4.47 -19.06
C THR A 1067 18.95 -3.22 -19.68
N THR A 1068 18.31 -2.06 -19.61
CA THR A 1068 18.80 -0.78 -20.18
C THR A 1068 19.64 0.01 -19.16
N ASN A 1069 19.16 0.08 -17.90
CA ASN A 1069 19.62 1.02 -16.85
C ASN A 1069 19.21 2.49 -17.14
N THR A 1070 18.00 2.68 -17.64
CA THR A 1070 17.23 3.95 -17.66
C THR A 1070 16.49 4.15 -16.33
N ASP A 1071 15.67 5.20 -16.22
CA ASP A 1071 14.91 5.57 -15.01
C ASP A 1071 13.40 5.49 -15.35
N PRO A 1072 12.63 4.51 -14.86
CA PRO A 1072 11.27 4.19 -15.34
C PRO A 1072 10.18 5.16 -14.83
N ASN A 1073 10.55 6.42 -14.67
CA ASN A 1073 9.71 7.55 -14.28
C ASN A 1073 10.12 8.82 -15.08
N ASP A 1074 10.96 8.68 -16.11
CA ASP A 1074 11.47 9.79 -16.94
C ASP A 1074 11.66 9.31 -18.40
N PRO A 1075 10.67 9.53 -19.29
CA PRO A 1075 10.60 8.91 -20.62
C PRO A 1075 11.56 9.55 -21.64
N ASP A 1076 12.67 10.15 -21.19
CA ASP A 1076 13.76 10.76 -21.97
C ASP A 1076 14.99 10.87 -21.03
N SER A 1077 15.48 9.73 -20.48
CA SER A 1077 16.47 9.60 -19.37
C SER A 1077 17.75 10.46 -19.48
N ASP A 1078 18.05 11.05 -20.64
CA ASP A 1078 19.21 11.92 -20.85
C ASP A 1078 18.95 13.32 -21.46
N ASP A 1079 17.68 13.77 -21.49
CA ASP A 1079 17.25 15.14 -21.76
C ASP A 1079 17.54 15.59 -23.23
N ASP A 1080 17.44 14.63 -24.17
CA ASP A 1080 17.84 14.70 -25.59
C ASP A 1080 16.68 15.11 -26.53
N GLY A 1081 15.48 14.57 -26.30
CA GLY A 1081 14.34 14.66 -27.22
C GLY A 1081 14.05 13.37 -28.01
N LEU A 1082 14.42 12.22 -27.46
CA LEU A 1082 14.03 10.86 -27.87
C LEU A 1082 13.72 10.06 -26.61
N THR A 1083 12.63 9.29 -26.66
CA THR A 1083 12.25 8.44 -25.54
C THR A 1083 13.03 7.13 -25.54
N ASP A 1084 13.12 6.45 -24.40
CA ASP A 1084 14.04 5.33 -24.22
C ASP A 1084 13.64 4.09 -25.05
N ALA A 1085 12.34 3.83 -25.26
CA ALA A 1085 11.85 2.87 -26.26
C ALA A 1085 12.27 3.27 -27.67
N VAL A 1086 12.28 4.56 -28.02
CA VAL A 1086 12.70 5.01 -29.35
C VAL A 1086 14.21 4.82 -29.55
N GLU A 1087 15.01 5.12 -28.54
CA GLU A 1087 16.45 4.87 -28.47
C GLU A 1087 16.75 3.38 -28.69
N VAL A 1088 16.22 2.53 -27.80
CA VAL A 1088 16.48 1.09 -27.71
C VAL A 1088 15.89 0.31 -28.89
N ASN A 1089 14.63 0.56 -29.25
CA ASN A 1089 13.92 -0.22 -30.28
C ASN A 1089 14.06 0.34 -31.70
N THR A 1090 14.37 1.63 -31.88
CA THR A 1090 14.35 2.29 -33.21
C THR A 1090 15.69 2.91 -33.64
N SER A 1091 16.42 3.60 -32.75
CA SER A 1091 17.63 4.36 -33.09
C SER A 1091 18.94 3.55 -33.00
N GLU A 1092 18.99 2.50 -32.17
CA GLU A 1092 20.20 1.71 -31.82
C GLU A 1092 21.28 2.56 -31.07
N THR A 1093 20.85 3.57 -30.32
CA THR A 1093 21.63 4.53 -29.49
C THR A 1093 21.80 4.03 -28.03
N ASP A 1094 22.32 4.85 -27.12
CA ASP A 1094 22.64 4.51 -25.72
C ASP A 1094 21.86 5.52 -24.83
N PRO A 1095 20.68 5.17 -24.25
CA PRO A 1095 19.68 6.08 -23.65
C PRO A 1095 20.14 6.64 -22.28
N ASN A 1096 21.34 7.19 -22.23
CA ASN A 1096 22.12 7.52 -21.02
C ASN A 1096 23.39 8.37 -21.39
N ASP A 1097 23.56 8.78 -22.65
CA ASP A 1097 24.68 9.54 -23.23
C ASP A 1097 24.20 10.35 -24.49
N PRO A 1098 23.69 11.60 -24.35
CA PRO A 1098 22.86 12.33 -25.33
C PRO A 1098 23.64 12.91 -26.55
N ASP A 1099 24.69 12.22 -26.98
CA ASP A 1099 25.60 12.50 -28.09
C ASP A 1099 26.37 11.19 -28.36
N SER A 1100 25.66 10.11 -28.75
CA SER A 1100 26.15 8.70 -28.76
C SER A 1100 27.47 8.48 -29.50
N ASP A 1101 27.91 9.42 -30.34
CA ASP A 1101 29.14 9.33 -31.11
C ASP A 1101 30.22 10.43 -30.89
N ASP A 1102 30.05 11.30 -29.88
CA ASP A 1102 31.08 12.23 -29.34
C ASP A 1102 31.40 13.38 -30.34
N ASP A 1103 30.38 13.87 -31.07
CA ASP A 1103 30.43 14.83 -32.20
C ASP A 1103 30.10 16.28 -31.78
N GLY A 1104 29.08 16.47 -30.95
CA GLY A 1104 28.56 17.77 -30.53
C GLY A 1104 27.22 18.15 -31.18
N LEU A 1105 26.36 17.17 -31.42
CA LEU A 1105 24.96 17.27 -31.85
C LEU A 1105 24.18 16.19 -31.07
N LEU A 1106 22.99 16.51 -30.57
CA LEU A 1106 22.19 15.56 -29.79
C LEU A 1106 21.49 14.57 -30.72
N ASP A 1107 21.23 13.36 -30.26
CA ASP A 1107 20.73 12.24 -31.05
C ASP A 1107 19.28 12.48 -31.52
N GLY A 1108 18.47 13.15 -30.71
CA GLY A 1108 17.14 13.63 -31.05
C GLY A 1108 17.16 14.80 -32.02
N ASP A 1109 18.16 15.70 -31.96
CA ASP A 1109 18.34 16.73 -32.98
C ASP A 1109 18.80 16.09 -34.31
N GLU A 1110 19.66 15.04 -34.27
CA GLU A 1110 20.05 14.21 -35.41
C GLU A 1110 18.84 13.53 -36.08
N VAL A 1111 17.99 12.85 -35.30
CA VAL A 1111 16.81 12.09 -35.77
C VAL A 1111 15.68 13.04 -36.22
N ASN A 1112 15.28 13.98 -35.37
CA ASN A 1112 14.09 14.82 -35.58
C ASN A 1112 14.38 16.06 -36.46
N THR A 1113 15.52 16.73 -36.30
CA THR A 1113 15.82 17.99 -37.02
C THR A 1113 16.67 17.78 -38.28
N TRP A 1114 17.79 17.07 -38.17
CA TRP A 1114 18.84 17.05 -39.22
C TRP A 1114 18.75 15.87 -40.20
N MET A 1115 18.08 14.78 -39.79
CA MET A 1115 17.96 13.51 -40.53
C MET A 1115 19.34 12.92 -40.88
N THR A 1116 20.21 12.91 -39.88
CA THR A 1116 21.57 12.35 -39.92
C THR A 1116 21.57 10.93 -39.34
N ASN A 1117 22.54 10.53 -38.51
CA ASN A 1117 22.63 9.19 -37.94
C ASN A 1117 23.43 9.27 -36.62
N PRO A 1118 22.78 9.26 -35.44
CA PRO A 1118 23.42 9.50 -34.13
C PRO A 1118 24.53 8.52 -33.74
N ASN A 1119 24.62 7.39 -34.45
CA ASN A 1119 25.65 6.38 -34.31
C ASN A 1119 26.86 6.54 -35.29
N ASN A 1120 27.00 7.68 -36.00
CA ASN A 1120 28.13 7.97 -36.92
C ASN A 1120 28.37 9.50 -37.22
N ALA A 1121 29.33 10.10 -36.49
CA ALA A 1121 29.99 11.43 -36.56
C ALA A 1121 30.57 11.93 -37.93
N ASP A 1122 30.02 11.51 -39.07
CA ASP A 1122 30.40 11.84 -40.47
C ASP A 1122 29.38 11.14 -41.39
N THR A 1123 28.08 11.41 -41.24
CA THR A 1123 26.94 10.69 -41.86
C THR A 1123 27.14 10.52 -43.36
N ASP A 1124 27.56 11.57 -44.05
CA ASP A 1124 27.76 11.55 -45.49
C ASP A 1124 29.16 11.08 -45.96
N SER A 1125 30.07 10.84 -45.02
CA SER A 1125 31.47 10.46 -45.21
C SER A 1125 32.32 11.49 -45.98
N GLY A 1126 32.01 12.78 -45.83
CA GLY A 1126 32.80 13.92 -46.29
C GLY A 1126 34.13 14.08 -45.55
N GLY A 1127 34.14 13.80 -44.24
CA GLY A 1127 35.28 13.96 -43.34
C GLY A 1127 35.33 15.32 -42.63
N VAL A 1128 34.17 15.87 -42.30
CA VAL A 1128 33.90 16.89 -41.29
C VAL A 1128 32.70 16.37 -40.50
N ASP A 1129 32.79 16.52 -39.19
CA ASP A 1129 31.86 15.95 -38.20
C ASP A 1129 30.51 16.73 -38.25
N ASP A 1130 29.37 16.11 -37.98
CA ASP A 1130 28.04 16.58 -38.44
C ASP A 1130 27.52 17.79 -37.65
N GLY A 1131 27.67 17.79 -36.32
CA GLY A 1131 27.51 18.95 -35.45
C GLY A 1131 28.50 20.08 -35.76
N VAL A 1132 29.67 19.76 -36.34
CA VAL A 1132 30.62 20.77 -36.86
C VAL A 1132 30.10 21.39 -38.18
N GLU A 1133 29.40 20.64 -39.03
CA GLU A 1133 28.71 21.16 -40.23
C GLU A 1133 27.52 22.05 -39.83
N VAL A 1134 26.69 21.62 -38.87
CA VAL A 1134 25.56 22.41 -38.31
C VAL A 1134 26.07 23.73 -37.71
N ASN A 1135 27.09 23.70 -36.86
CA ASN A 1135 27.73 24.89 -36.29
C ASN A 1135 28.40 25.80 -37.34
N ALA A 1136 28.82 25.24 -38.49
CA ALA A 1136 29.36 26.02 -39.61
C ALA A 1136 28.27 26.60 -40.55
N GLY A 1137 27.05 26.06 -40.50
CA GLY A 1137 25.98 26.35 -41.45
C GLY A 1137 26.21 25.75 -42.84
N THR A 1138 26.91 24.62 -42.89
CA THR A 1138 26.98 23.69 -44.03
C THR A 1138 25.88 22.63 -43.88
N ASN A 1139 25.93 21.49 -44.58
CA ASN A 1139 24.85 20.50 -44.59
C ASN A 1139 25.42 19.08 -44.39
N PRO A 1140 25.23 18.42 -43.23
CA PRO A 1140 25.82 17.10 -42.90
C PRO A 1140 25.37 15.91 -43.79
N ASN A 1141 24.53 16.22 -44.78
CA ASN A 1141 23.97 15.28 -45.77
C ASN A 1141 24.41 15.61 -47.24
N ASP A 1142 25.47 16.40 -47.49
CA ASP A 1142 26.05 16.66 -48.83
C ASP A 1142 27.61 16.77 -48.78
N PRO A 1143 28.36 15.69 -49.15
CA PRO A 1143 29.81 15.54 -48.95
C PRO A 1143 30.61 16.33 -50.00
N SER A 1144 30.27 17.61 -50.15
CA SER A 1144 30.81 18.52 -51.13
C SER A 1144 30.81 20.00 -50.72
N ASP A 1145 30.20 20.37 -49.58
CA ASP A 1145 30.32 21.71 -49.01
C ASP A 1145 31.07 21.83 -47.66
N ASP A 1146 31.24 20.73 -46.90
CA ASP A 1146 32.30 20.36 -45.93
C ASP A 1146 33.61 21.17 -46.05
N SER A 1147 34.11 21.30 -47.29
CA SER A 1147 35.34 21.99 -47.63
C SER A 1147 35.31 23.50 -47.34
N SER A 1148 34.17 24.02 -46.88
CA SER A 1148 33.90 25.39 -46.44
C SER A 1148 34.16 25.61 -44.94
N ALA A 1149 33.91 24.61 -44.08
CA ALA A 1149 33.95 24.72 -42.61
C ALA A 1149 35.35 25.07 -42.05
N SER A 1150 36.41 24.69 -42.78
CA SER A 1150 37.84 24.88 -42.43
C SER A 1150 38.36 26.34 -42.33
N GLY A 1151 37.50 27.32 -42.02
CA GLY A 1151 37.61 28.71 -42.47
C GLY A 1151 37.79 29.83 -41.43
N PHE A 1152 37.52 29.64 -40.13
CA PHE A 1152 37.50 30.76 -39.16
C PHE A 1152 38.48 30.68 -37.99
N ASN A 1153 38.91 31.86 -37.48
CA ASN A 1153 39.93 31.98 -36.43
C ASN A 1153 39.89 33.36 -35.75
N VAL A 1154 39.34 33.46 -34.54
CA VAL A 1154 39.33 34.66 -33.68
C VAL A 1154 39.99 34.31 -32.32
N ARG A 1155 40.35 35.30 -31.48
CA ARG A 1155 41.40 35.12 -30.44
C ARG A 1155 41.18 35.81 -29.09
N GLY A 1156 41.40 35.03 -28.04
CA GLY A 1156 41.99 35.45 -26.75
C GLY A 1156 40.96 35.81 -25.67
N ASN A 1157 41.17 35.47 -24.39
CA ASN A 1157 42.32 34.82 -23.71
C ASN A 1157 41.79 34.08 -22.45
N GLY A 1158 42.41 33.05 -21.87
CA GLY A 1158 43.62 32.29 -22.22
C GLY A 1158 44.47 31.87 -21.00
N LEU A 1159 45.36 30.87 -21.17
CA LEU A 1159 46.26 30.23 -20.18
C LEU A 1159 45.62 29.08 -19.36
N GLY A 1160 46.17 27.85 -19.32
CA GLY A 1160 47.25 27.33 -20.17
C GLY A 1160 47.87 25.96 -19.84
N THR A 1161 48.34 25.29 -20.91
CA THR A 1161 49.46 24.33 -20.97
C THR A 1161 49.36 22.92 -20.35
N CYS A 1162 48.79 22.01 -21.15
CA CYS A 1162 49.41 20.74 -21.60
C CYS A 1162 50.03 19.76 -20.57
N ALA A 1163 49.37 18.61 -20.40
CA ALA A 1163 50.02 17.30 -20.28
C ALA A 1163 49.33 16.29 -21.24
N GLN A 1164 49.96 15.15 -21.52
CA GLN A 1164 49.46 14.15 -22.50
C GLN A 1164 49.00 12.88 -21.79
N ALA A 1165 47.86 12.33 -22.18
CA ALA A 1165 47.45 10.98 -21.81
C ALA A 1165 48.28 9.89 -22.53
N ALA A 1166 48.21 8.66 -21.99
CA ALA A 1166 48.75 7.35 -22.43
C ALA A 1166 49.96 6.78 -21.64
N PRO A 1167 49.96 5.46 -21.33
CA PRO A 1167 48.93 4.80 -20.51
C PRO A 1167 49.47 3.78 -19.48
N GLY A 1168 48.74 3.62 -18.36
CA GLY A 1168 48.47 2.30 -17.75
C GLY A 1168 49.28 1.77 -16.54
N ARG A 1169 48.53 1.17 -15.60
CA ARG A 1169 48.87 0.16 -14.56
C ARG A 1169 49.56 0.59 -13.22
N ARG A 1170 48.74 0.57 -12.14
CA ARG A 1170 48.81 -0.19 -10.84
C ARG A 1170 50.21 -0.48 -10.18
N PRO A 1171 50.35 -0.67 -8.83
CA PRO A 1171 49.36 -0.61 -7.71
C PRO A 1171 49.81 0.07 -6.37
N GLY A 1172 48.86 0.32 -5.44
CA GLY A 1172 48.92 -0.27 -4.08
C GLY A 1172 49.32 0.54 -2.81
N ALA A 1173 48.29 1.00 -2.07
CA ALA A 1173 48.05 0.80 -0.61
C ALA A 1173 48.68 1.67 0.52
N LEU A 1174 47.85 1.86 1.58
CA LEU A 1174 48.08 2.00 3.04
C LEU A 1174 48.19 3.38 3.75
N GLY A 1175 47.06 3.80 4.35
CA GLY A 1175 46.94 4.22 5.78
C GLY A 1175 46.85 5.72 6.12
N TRP A 1176 46.19 6.17 7.22
CA TRP A 1176 45.20 5.53 8.15
C TRP A 1176 44.71 6.58 9.20
N LEU A 1177 43.59 6.31 9.92
CA LEU A 1177 42.96 7.12 11.02
C LEU A 1177 42.26 8.42 10.53
N VAL A 1178 41.16 8.91 11.11
CA VAL A 1178 40.38 8.67 12.37
C VAL A 1178 38.93 9.26 12.12
N VAL A 1179 37.79 9.13 12.84
CA VAL A 1179 37.11 8.32 13.91
C VAL A 1179 36.02 9.27 14.48
N PHE A 1180 34.75 8.97 14.81
CA PHE A 1180 33.91 7.74 14.93
C PHE A 1180 32.42 8.14 14.64
N GLY A 1181 31.39 7.29 14.66
CA GLY A 1181 31.36 5.81 14.74
C GLY A 1181 30.53 5.19 15.88
N LEU A 1182 30.24 3.87 15.72
CA LEU A 1182 29.30 2.97 16.46
C LEU A 1182 27.90 2.90 15.78
N VAL A 1183 26.98 1.93 15.99
CA VAL A 1183 26.90 0.70 16.83
C VAL A 1183 26.02 -0.39 16.11
N VAL A 1184 25.83 -1.65 16.55
CA VAL A 1184 26.83 -2.76 16.46
C VAL A 1184 26.23 -4.20 16.31
N VAL A 1185 26.67 -4.98 15.29
CA VAL A 1185 26.79 -6.50 15.31
C VAL A 1185 25.49 -7.36 15.19
N ALA A 1186 25.43 -8.57 14.56
CA ALA A 1186 26.39 -9.38 13.79
C ALA A 1186 25.76 -10.43 12.83
N ALA A 1187 26.48 -10.77 11.74
CA ALA A 1187 26.05 -11.74 10.73
C ALA A 1187 26.38 -13.23 11.02
N ARG A 1188 25.60 -14.18 10.42
CA ARG A 1188 26.17 -15.25 9.54
C ARG A 1188 25.23 -16.24 8.79
N ARG A 1189 25.49 -16.33 7.47
CA ARG A 1189 25.49 -17.50 6.53
C ARG A 1189 24.19 -17.90 5.79
N ARG A 1190 24.12 -17.51 4.51
CA ARG A 1190 23.48 -18.33 3.46
C ARG A 1190 24.24 -19.65 3.20
N ARG A 1191 23.47 -20.67 2.81
CA ARG A 1191 23.77 -21.82 1.93
C ARG A 1191 22.45 -22.17 1.24
N SER A 1192 22.43 -22.54 -0.04
CA SER A 1192 23.55 -23.05 -0.86
C SER A 1192 23.76 -22.30 -2.15
#